data_AF-A0A9P9P375-F1
#
_entry.id   AF-A0A9P9P375-F1
#
_cell.length_a   1.000
_cell.length_b   1.000
_cell.length_c   1.000
_cell.angle_alpha   90.00
_cell.angle_beta   90.00
_cell.angle_gamma   90.00
#
_symmetry.space_group_name_H-M   'P 1'
#
loop_
_entity.id
_entity.type
_entity.pdbx_description
1 polymer ?
#
loop_
_entity_poly.entity_id
_entity_poly.type
_entity_poly.pdbx_seq_one_letter_code
_entity_poly.pdbx_strand_id
1 'polypeptide(L)'
;MELSNPERNPAAPLRLLSLDGGGVRGLSSLMVLDDLMENIALEEKRLGRRAQSNHEPLRPCDYFDLIGGTSTGGIIAILLSRLRLDCKQCIGIYTKLAEQIFKHDRSFKAFGMKVPTGATRFSGTVLANAIRSALKDLNYDENELMWDEDLFEEFPEPNDLPKDSIWADAAPDLLITESPIATAKAAEGALPSGPPAQHTTAESRPVSTLYSDSPFTPKYPSRSDTWKLHPRQSVHKKPNAKGCRGFVLTSLKNALGLPRILSTYDPNDRTTRIWEALRATSAAPTFFEEMQFGTPKVTYLDGGVGFNNPCAEVDYAAKALWEGRSIGVIVSVGTGLQSIPSVKKMASWLPFGLGTDISLASALAGMATSTARVDNEMKRMYNNSDTKYYRFDVDRGLANVSLEQWMKEDEMASLTEQYMRDGQQIRSTKEFGEIMAKLSALPPKFEIGATHFRLGINGRGLMDQSFQLVQVDFKTGMPLGVVSQLSDLPRMSQFRTSSPSGEGGLAVDEDGRLKKIYPIAEDLDHDGRREEAAVYQCVRADNVCLRTIKTGIPQGRYKVQFIVAFHNNTASNVPPHDLVFSVGKPFDPSTFTSRFVDVKITPDVVPVLLHPDAVRVRVGKQRYEENKGKGWLEIEGDIEVNVGLDGALGFVVSKRYKKGVSVDGWSFGGVRLEPVFGNTSPLGTPRILT
;
A
#
# COMPACT_ATOMS: atom_id res chain seq x y z
N MET A 1 5.97 7.99 -28.48
CA MET A 1 5.58 8.23 -27.08
C MET A 1 5.65 6.90 -26.38
N GLU A 2 6.79 6.62 -25.75
CA GLU A 2 7.01 5.41 -24.97
C GLU A 2 6.08 5.42 -23.75
N LEU A 3 5.07 4.55 -23.76
CA LEU A 3 4.22 4.25 -22.60
C LEU A 3 4.93 3.24 -21.69
N SER A 4 6.16 3.53 -21.29
CA SER A 4 6.99 2.64 -20.47
C SER A 4 7.51 3.34 -19.21
N ASN A 5 6.59 3.71 -18.31
CA ASN A 5 6.79 3.52 -16.87
C ASN A 5 5.47 3.79 -16.11
N PRO A 6 4.69 2.77 -15.70
CA PRO A 6 3.70 2.97 -14.65
C PRO A 6 4.46 2.92 -13.32
N GLU A 7 5.11 4.01 -12.94
CA GLU A 7 5.61 4.16 -11.57
C GLU A 7 4.41 3.95 -10.63
N ARG A 8 4.39 2.85 -9.88
CA ARG A 8 3.37 2.65 -8.83
C ARG A 8 3.53 3.81 -7.86
N ASN A 9 2.45 4.54 -7.58
CA ASN A 9 2.45 5.59 -6.57
C ASN A 9 3.03 5.01 -5.25
N PRO A 10 4.17 5.51 -4.74
CA PRO A 10 4.80 4.97 -3.52
C PRO A 10 3.92 5.18 -2.28
N ALA A 11 2.95 6.10 -2.35
CA ALA A 11 1.93 6.32 -1.33
C ALA A 11 0.60 5.58 -1.60
N ALA A 12 0.53 4.73 -2.64
CA ALA A 12 -0.67 3.94 -2.90
C ALA A 12 -0.97 3.02 -1.70
N PRO A 13 -2.24 2.73 -1.43
CA PRO A 13 -2.61 1.69 -0.47
C PRO A 13 -2.04 0.31 -0.86
N LEU A 14 -1.63 -0.47 0.14
CA LEU A 14 -1.04 -1.80 -0.06
C LEU A 14 -2.08 -2.81 -0.54
N ARG A 15 -1.65 -3.74 -1.39
CA ARG A 15 -2.44 -4.88 -1.87
C ARG A 15 -1.81 -6.18 -1.39
N LEU A 16 -2.54 -6.94 -0.61
CA LEU A 16 -2.03 -8.15 0.06
C LEU A 16 -2.73 -9.40 -0.47
N LEU A 17 -1.96 -10.47 -0.70
CA LEU A 17 -2.46 -11.78 -1.07
C LEU A 17 -2.05 -12.83 -0.04
N SER A 18 -3.02 -13.61 0.42
CA SER A 18 -2.85 -14.72 1.37
C SER A 18 -3.37 -16.01 0.74
N LEU A 19 -2.55 -17.08 0.80
CA LEU A 19 -2.87 -18.38 0.23
C LEU A 19 -2.85 -19.48 1.30
N ASP A 20 -3.98 -20.16 1.47
CA ASP A 20 -4.15 -21.20 2.48
C ASP A 20 -3.39 -22.51 2.15
N GLY A 21 -3.10 -23.28 3.19
CA GLY A 21 -2.64 -24.66 3.07
C GLY A 21 -3.77 -25.65 2.77
N GLY A 22 -3.49 -26.70 1.99
CA GLY A 22 -4.54 -27.66 1.62
C GLY A 22 -4.20 -28.82 0.70
N GLY A 23 -2.94 -29.25 0.56
CA GLY A 23 -2.54 -30.38 -0.29
C GLY A 23 -2.91 -30.15 -1.76
N VAL A 24 -3.29 -31.18 -2.50
CA VAL A 24 -3.65 -31.08 -3.94
C VAL A 24 -4.71 -30.02 -4.28
N ARG A 25 -5.51 -29.60 -3.29
CA ARG A 25 -6.58 -28.60 -3.46
C ARG A 25 -6.04 -27.19 -3.68
N GLY A 26 -4.72 -26.97 -3.55
CA GLY A 26 -4.09 -25.71 -3.98
C GLY A 26 -4.33 -25.38 -5.45
N LEU A 27 -4.64 -26.38 -6.30
CA LEU A 27 -5.08 -26.14 -7.67
C LEU A 27 -6.33 -25.27 -7.73
N SER A 28 -7.32 -25.52 -6.86
CA SER A 28 -8.54 -24.71 -6.77
C SER A 28 -8.20 -23.25 -6.42
N SER A 29 -7.29 -23.03 -5.48
CA SER A 29 -6.83 -21.68 -5.12
C SER A 29 -6.14 -20.96 -6.28
N LEU A 30 -5.35 -21.69 -7.08
CA LEU A 30 -4.73 -21.15 -8.30
C LEU A 30 -5.75 -20.79 -9.37
N MET A 31 -6.76 -21.63 -9.59
CA MET A 31 -7.84 -21.35 -10.54
C MET A 31 -8.67 -20.13 -10.13
N VAL A 32 -9.00 -20.02 -8.83
CA VAL A 32 -9.65 -18.81 -8.29
C VAL A 32 -8.78 -17.59 -8.55
N LEU A 33 -7.48 -17.66 -8.25
CA LEU A 33 -6.58 -16.53 -8.48
C LEU A 33 -6.43 -16.18 -9.96
N ASP A 34 -6.41 -17.16 -10.88
CA ASP A 34 -6.40 -16.93 -12.33
C ASP A 34 -7.63 -16.12 -12.76
N ASP A 35 -8.83 -16.53 -12.34
CA ASP A 35 -10.08 -15.79 -12.59
C ASP A 35 -10.04 -14.36 -12.02
N LEU A 36 -9.49 -14.17 -10.81
CA LEU A 36 -9.32 -12.84 -10.22
C LEU A 36 -8.39 -11.96 -11.08
N MET A 37 -7.25 -12.51 -11.53
CA MET A 37 -6.29 -11.79 -12.37
C MET A 37 -6.87 -11.47 -13.76
N GLU A 38 -7.66 -12.38 -14.35
CA GLU A 38 -8.37 -12.11 -15.61
C GLU A 38 -9.39 -10.97 -15.46
N ASN A 39 -10.11 -10.90 -14.34
CA ASN A 39 -11.02 -9.79 -14.07
C ASN A 39 -10.30 -8.44 -13.92
N ILE A 40 -9.11 -8.42 -13.30
CA ILE A 40 -8.28 -7.20 -13.27
C ILE A 40 -7.91 -6.78 -14.70
N ALA A 41 -7.48 -7.72 -15.54
CA ALA A 41 -7.12 -7.42 -16.93
C ALA A 41 -8.30 -6.88 -17.75
N LEU A 42 -9.51 -7.39 -17.52
CA LEU A 42 -10.74 -6.90 -18.15
C LEU A 42 -11.08 -5.47 -17.71
N GLU A 43 -10.96 -5.16 -16.42
CA GLU A 43 -11.21 -3.82 -15.90
C GLU A 43 -10.14 -2.82 -16.39
N GLU A 44 -8.88 -3.21 -16.51
CA GLU A 44 -7.85 -2.37 -17.13
C GLU A 44 -8.12 -2.08 -18.61
N LYS A 45 -8.66 -3.05 -19.37
CA LYS A 45 -9.11 -2.83 -20.74
C LYS A 45 -10.28 -1.84 -20.80
N ARG A 46 -11.27 -2.01 -19.92
CA ARG A 46 -12.42 -1.10 -19.81
C ARG A 46 -12.02 0.33 -19.46
N LEU A 47 -10.97 0.49 -18.65
CA LEU A 47 -10.39 1.79 -18.28
C LEU A 47 -9.38 2.34 -19.30
N GLY A 48 -9.17 1.65 -20.43
CA GLY A 48 -8.26 2.09 -21.51
C GLY A 48 -6.77 2.01 -21.18
N ARG A 49 -6.39 1.30 -20.11
CA ARG A 49 -4.99 1.14 -19.66
C ARG A 49 -4.29 -0.03 -20.30
N ARG A 50 -5.08 -0.99 -20.77
CA ARG A 50 -4.62 -2.15 -21.49
C ARG A 50 -5.25 -2.14 -22.87
N ALA A 51 -4.44 -2.33 -23.90
CA ALA A 51 -4.94 -2.45 -25.27
C ALA A 51 -5.90 -3.64 -25.39
N GLN A 52 -6.99 -3.47 -26.13
CA GLN A 52 -8.00 -4.52 -26.29
C GLN A 52 -7.40 -5.81 -26.90
N SER A 53 -6.41 -5.65 -27.78
CA SER A 53 -5.65 -6.71 -28.44
C SER A 53 -4.60 -7.40 -27.54
N ASN A 54 -4.32 -6.88 -26.35
CA ASN A 54 -3.34 -7.49 -25.46
C ASN A 54 -4.00 -8.60 -24.62
N HIS A 55 -3.56 -9.84 -24.82
CA HIS A 55 -4.06 -11.04 -24.15
C HIS A 55 -3.03 -11.72 -23.23
N GLU A 56 -1.91 -11.05 -22.93
CA GLU A 56 -0.87 -11.60 -22.05
C GLU A 56 -1.41 -11.81 -20.61
N PRO A 57 -1.16 -12.96 -19.97
CA PRO A 57 -1.54 -13.15 -18.57
C PRO A 57 -0.89 -12.10 -17.65
N LEU A 58 -1.64 -11.61 -16.66
CA LEU A 58 -1.08 -10.73 -15.63
C LEU A 58 -0.30 -11.56 -14.61
N ARG A 59 0.84 -11.03 -14.16
CA ARG A 59 1.66 -11.65 -13.11
C ARG A 59 1.20 -11.15 -11.74
N PRO A 60 0.82 -12.02 -10.79
CA PRO A 60 0.39 -11.57 -9.47
C PRO A 60 1.41 -10.69 -8.74
N CYS A 61 2.72 -10.94 -8.91
CA CYS A 61 3.78 -10.11 -8.31
C CYS A 61 3.79 -8.66 -8.79
N ASP A 62 3.18 -8.36 -9.94
CA ASP A 62 3.05 -7.02 -10.50
C ASP A 62 1.76 -6.32 -10.06
N TYR A 63 0.91 -6.99 -9.27
CA TYR A 63 -0.36 -6.46 -8.74
C TYR A 63 -0.44 -6.43 -7.22
N PHE A 64 0.21 -7.38 -6.55
CA PHE A 64 0.30 -7.39 -5.10
C PHE A 64 1.61 -6.74 -4.62
N ASP A 65 1.62 -6.24 -3.40
CA ASP A 65 2.81 -5.70 -2.73
C ASP A 65 3.45 -6.76 -1.81
N LEU A 66 2.63 -7.65 -1.25
CA LEU A 66 3.03 -8.79 -0.42
C LEU A 66 2.18 -10.02 -0.73
N ILE A 67 2.84 -11.17 -0.93
CA ILE A 67 2.22 -12.48 -1.09
C ILE A 67 2.74 -13.41 0.00
N GLY A 68 1.83 -13.95 0.82
CA GLY A 68 2.16 -14.94 1.85
C GLY A 68 1.36 -16.23 1.67
N GLY A 69 1.96 -17.36 2.05
CA GLY A 69 1.33 -18.66 1.92
C GLY A 69 1.75 -19.68 2.98
N THR A 70 0.86 -20.63 3.24
CA THR A 70 1.11 -21.77 4.15
C THR A 70 1.04 -23.09 3.41
N SER A 71 1.97 -24.01 3.68
CA SER A 71 2.01 -25.35 3.08
C SER A 71 1.99 -25.28 1.56
N THR A 72 1.03 -25.92 0.91
CA THR A 72 0.76 -25.77 -0.53
C THR A 72 0.61 -24.31 -0.98
N GLY A 73 -0.11 -23.47 -0.21
CA GLY A 73 -0.21 -22.04 -0.49
C GLY A 73 1.15 -21.34 -0.41
N GLY A 74 2.08 -21.84 0.41
CA GLY A 74 3.46 -21.37 0.47
C GLY A 74 4.25 -21.71 -0.79
N ILE A 75 4.08 -22.92 -1.33
CA ILE A 75 4.65 -23.29 -2.65
C ILE A 75 4.14 -22.32 -3.72
N ILE A 76 2.83 -22.11 -3.78
CA ILE A 76 2.22 -21.19 -4.75
C ILE A 76 2.73 -19.76 -4.53
N ALA A 77 2.82 -19.29 -3.28
CA ALA A 77 3.30 -17.94 -2.97
C ALA A 77 4.70 -17.69 -3.54
N ILE A 78 5.62 -18.65 -3.45
CA ILE A 78 7.00 -18.50 -3.96
C ILE A 78 7.08 -18.64 -5.48
N LEU A 79 6.28 -19.51 -6.09
CA LEU A 79 6.15 -19.57 -7.54
C LEU A 79 5.66 -18.22 -8.11
N LEU A 80 4.70 -17.57 -7.45
CA LEU A 80 4.14 -16.30 -7.90
C LEU A 80 5.01 -15.08 -7.55
N SER A 81 5.62 -15.04 -6.36
CA SER A 81 6.39 -13.88 -5.88
C SER A 81 7.86 -13.92 -6.27
N ARG A 82 8.60 -14.96 -5.84
CA ARG A 82 10.05 -15.09 -6.04
C ARG A 82 10.42 -15.48 -7.46
N LEU A 83 9.68 -16.44 -8.03
CA LEU A 83 9.90 -16.92 -9.40
C LEU A 83 9.11 -16.13 -10.45
N ARG A 84 8.25 -15.19 -10.01
CA ARG A 84 7.52 -14.22 -10.84
C ARG A 84 6.67 -14.85 -11.95
N LEU A 85 6.09 -16.03 -11.70
CA LEU A 85 5.24 -16.74 -12.65
C LEU A 85 3.83 -16.16 -12.72
N ASP A 86 3.18 -16.31 -13.88
CA ASP A 86 1.73 -16.12 -14.00
C ASP A 86 0.95 -17.33 -13.45
N CYS A 87 -0.36 -17.16 -13.24
CA CYS A 87 -1.21 -18.21 -12.67
C CYS A 87 -1.24 -19.48 -13.54
N LYS A 88 -1.23 -19.36 -14.87
CA LYS A 88 -1.32 -20.50 -15.80
C LYS A 88 -0.04 -21.33 -15.81
N GLN A 89 1.10 -20.65 -15.81
CA GLN A 89 2.41 -21.28 -15.61
C GLN A 89 2.49 -21.98 -14.25
N CYS A 90 2.02 -21.30 -13.19
CA CYS A 90 2.01 -21.85 -11.85
C CYS A 90 1.13 -23.11 -11.75
N ILE A 91 -0.04 -23.15 -12.39
CA ILE A 91 -0.90 -24.34 -12.48
C ILE A 91 -0.13 -25.50 -13.14
N GLY A 92 0.50 -25.27 -14.29
CA GLY A 92 1.23 -26.32 -15.00
C GLY A 92 2.38 -26.93 -14.18
N ILE A 93 3.12 -26.11 -13.44
CA ILE A 93 4.19 -26.58 -12.55
C ILE A 93 3.62 -27.28 -11.33
N TYR A 94 2.57 -26.71 -10.74
CA TYR A 94 1.92 -27.28 -9.57
C TYR A 94 1.32 -28.67 -9.84
N THR A 95 0.66 -28.87 -10.97
CA THR A 95 0.11 -30.17 -11.40
C THR A 95 1.24 -31.20 -11.58
N LYS A 96 2.36 -30.83 -12.20
CA LYS A 96 3.54 -31.71 -12.33
C LYS A 96 4.14 -32.08 -10.97
N LEU A 97 4.29 -31.10 -10.07
CA LEU A 97 4.78 -31.34 -8.70
C LEU A 97 3.85 -32.30 -7.96
N ALA A 98 2.54 -32.06 -8.00
CA ALA A 98 1.55 -32.94 -7.39
C ALA A 98 1.66 -34.37 -7.94
N GLU A 99 1.72 -34.53 -9.26
CA GLU A 99 1.86 -35.85 -9.90
C GLU A 99 3.11 -36.60 -9.40
N GLN A 100 4.26 -35.93 -9.30
CA GLN A 100 5.52 -36.54 -8.82
C GLN A 100 5.45 -36.91 -7.33
N ILE A 101 4.85 -36.05 -6.49
CA ILE A 101 4.74 -36.27 -5.04
C ILE A 101 3.82 -37.46 -4.75
N PHE A 102 2.68 -37.56 -5.44
CA PHE A 102 1.63 -38.53 -5.10
C PHE A 102 1.75 -39.88 -5.83
N LYS A 103 2.57 -39.99 -6.89
CA LYS A 103 2.89 -41.30 -7.53
C LYS A 103 3.76 -42.21 -6.65
N HIS A 104 4.55 -41.66 -5.74
CA HIS A 104 5.46 -42.41 -4.86
C HIS A 104 4.89 -42.59 -3.44
N ASP A 105 3.69 -43.16 -3.34
CA ASP A 105 3.02 -43.52 -2.08
C ASP A 105 3.76 -44.71 -1.41
N ARG A 106 4.32 -44.52 -0.20
CA ARG A 106 5.00 -45.59 0.58
C ARG A 106 3.97 -46.50 1.30
N SER A 107 2.90 -46.86 0.62
CA SER A 107 1.81 -47.66 1.18
C SER A 107 1.66 -48.98 0.41
N PHE A 108 1.63 -50.10 1.12
CA PHE A 108 1.34 -51.42 0.54
C PHE A 108 -0.14 -51.79 0.77
N LYS A 109 -0.74 -52.55 -0.13
CA LYS A 109 -2.14 -53.02 0.03
C LYS A 109 -2.16 -54.32 0.83
N ALA A 110 -2.80 -54.32 1.99
CA ALA A 110 -3.11 -55.52 2.76
C ALA A 110 -4.62 -55.55 3.08
N PHE A 111 -5.30 -56.66 2.80
CA PHE A 111 -6.74 -56.84 3.07
C PHE A 111 -7.66 -55.72 2.54
N GLY A 112 -7.35 -55.16 1.36
CA GLY A 112 -8.16 -54.08 0.76
C GLY A 112 -7.94 -52.69 1.37
N MET A 113 -7.09 -52.55 2.39
CA MET A 113 -6.69 -51.29 3.01
C MET A 113 -5.23 -50.94 2.64
N LYS A 114 -4.96 -49.64 2.39
CA LYS A 114 -3.59 -49.16 2.20
C LYS A 114 -2.92 -49.01 3.57
N VAL A 115 -1.86 -49.78 3.82
CA VAL A 115 -1.09 -49.74 5.06
C VAL A 115 0.28 -49.11 4.75
N PRO A 116 0.70 -48.04 5.44
CA PRO A 116 2.01 -47.42 5.22
C PRO A 116 3.15 -48.36 5.66
N THR A 117 4.24 -48.41 4.88
CA THR A 117 5.44 -49.22 5.21
C THR A 117 6.39 -48.55 6.21
N GLY A 118 6.09 -47.34 6.67
CA GLY A 118 6.90 -46.57 7.63
C GLY A 118 6.08 -45.54 8.44
N ALA A 119 6.75 -44.74 9.26
CA ALA A 119 6.14 -43.74 10.16
C ALA A 119 5.51 -42.54 9.43
N THR A 120 5.86 -42.32 8.16
CA THR A 120 5.35 -41.25 7.30
C THR A 120 4.92 -41.84 5.96
N ARG A 121 3.89 -41.24 5.36
CA ARG A 121 3.27 -41.78 4.14
C ARG A 121 4.00 -41.36 2.86
N PHE A 122 4.51 -40.14 2.81
CA PHE A 122 5.25 -39.59 1.68
C PHE A 122 6.69 -39.27 2.09
N SER A 123 7.62 -39.45 1.15
CA SER A 123 9.01 -39.12 1.40
C SER A 123 9.26 -37.62 1.24
N GLY A 124 9.75 -36.96 2.29
CA GLY A 124 10.18 -35.56 2.20
C GLY A 124 11.30 -35.34 1.18
N THR A 125 12.09 -36.38 0.87
CA THR A 125 13.12 -36.33 -0.18
C THR A 125 12.52 -36.29 -1.59
N VAL A 126 11.37 -36.93 -1.83
CA VAL A 126 10.70 -36.90 -3.13
C VAL A 126 10.15 -35.50 -3.39
N LEU A 127 9.55 -34.86 -2.37
CA LEU A 127 9.11 -33.47 -2.45
C LEU A 127 10.28 -32.51 -2.73
N ALA A 128 11.40 -32.66 -2.01
CA ALA A 128 12.59 -31.84 -2.24
C ALA A 128 13.12 -32.00 -3.68
N ASN A 129 13.21 -33.24 -4.17
CA ASN A 129 13.70 -33.52 -5.52
C ASN A 129 12.74 -33.00 -6.60
N ALA A 130 11.43 -33.09 -6.37
CA ALA A 130 10.42 -32.54 -7.27
C ALA A 130 10.54 -31.02 -7.39
N ILE A 131 10.72 -30.32 -6.25
CA ILE A 131 10.93 -28.87 -6.23
C ILE A 131 12.23 -28.50 -6.97
N ARG A 132 13.33 -29.21 -6.71
CA ARG A 132 14.61 -28.99 -7.41
C ARG A 132 14.49 -29.22 -8.92
N SER A 133 13.75 -30.26 -9.33
CA SER A 133 13.47 -30.51 -10.74
C SER A 133 12.66 -29.37 -11.35
N ALA A 134 11.64 -28.87 -10.66
CA ALA A 134 10.84 -27.75 -11.13
C ALA A 134 11.66 -26.44 -11.25
N LEU A 135 12.61 -26.19 -10.33
CA LEU A 135 13.53 -25.06 -10.43
C LEU A 135 14.42 -25.17 -11.68
N LYS A 136 14.95 -26.37 -11.96
CA LYS A 136 15.71 -26.64 -13.18
C LYS A 136 14.90 -26.43 -14.46
N ASP A 137 13.66 -26.90 -14.49
CA ASP A 137 12.74 -26.71 -15.62
C ASP A 137 12.45 -25.22 -15.88
N LEU A 138 12.54 -24.39 -14.84
CA LEU A 138 12.40 -22.94 -14.89
C LEU A 138 13.72 -22.18 -15.14
N ASN A 139 14.82 -22.89 -15.43
CA ASN A 139 16.17 -22.35 -15.61
C ASN A 139 16.80 -21.70 -14.36
N TYR A 140 16.41 -22.14 -13.16
CA TYR A 140 17.07 -21.78 -11.90
C TYR A 140 18.02 -22.88 -11.42
N ASP A 141 18.92 -22.53 -10.50
CA ASP A 141 19.76 -23.53 -9.82
C ASP A 141 18.92 -24.38 -8.86
N GLU A 142 19.31 -25.65 -8.65
CA GLU A 142 18.61 -26.51 -7.68
C GLU A 142 18.65 -25.95 -6.26
N ASN A 143 19.69 -25.20 -5.93
CA ASN A 143 19.93 -24.60 -4.63
C ASN A 143 19.73 -23.08 -4.64
N GLU A 144 18.90 -22.59 -5.56
CA GLU A 144 18.48 -21.18 -5.61
C GLU A 144 18.06 -20.68 -4.23
N LEU A 145 18.55 -19.50 -3.87
CA LEU A 145 18.32 -18.89 -2.57
C LEU A 145 16.93 -18.25 -2.49
N MET A 146 16.37 -18.29 -1.28
CA MET A 146 15.08 -17.67 -0.99
C MET A 146 15.14 -16.14 -1.16
N TRP A 147 16.26 -15.54 -0.73
CA TRP A 147 16.53 -14.12 -0.91
C TRP A 147 16.57 -13.74 -2.39
N ASP A 148 15.90 -12.63 -2.71
CA ASP A 148 15.79 -12.11 -4.08
C ASP A 148 16.81 -10.99 -4.32
N GLU A 149 18.03 -11.37 -4.70
CA GLU A 149 19.11 -10.42 -5.03
C GLU A 149 18.73 -9.49 -6.18
N ASP A 150 17.81 -9.90 -7.07
CA ASP A 150 17.38 -9.07 -8.21
C ASP A 150 16.43 -7.95 -7.77
N LEU A 151 15.71 -8.16 -6.66
CA LEU A 151 14.67 -7.25 -6.20
C LEU A 151 15.12 -6.37 -5.03
N PHE A 152 15.96 -6.90 -4.14
CA PHE A 152 16.33 -6.24 -2.89
C PHE A 152 17.81 -5.92 -2.81
N GLU A 153 18.10 -4.80 -2.16
CA GLU A 153 19.44 -4.39 -1.78
C GLU A 153 19.44 -3.88 -0.34
N GLU A 154 20.50 -4.23 0.38
CA GLU A 154 20.74 -3.74 1.73
C GLU A 154 21.46 -2.41 1.63
N PHE A 155 20.87 -1.36 2.18
CA PHE A 155 21.61 -0.14 2.45
C PHE A 155 22.08 -0.15 3.90
N PRO A 156 23.38 0.12 4.16
CA PRO A 156 23.76 0.55 5.49
C PRO A 156 23.00 1.83 5.77
N GLU A 157 22.13 1.84 6.79
CA GLU A 157 21.53 3.10 7.22
C GLU A 157 22.68 4.06 7.54
N PRO A 158 22.72 5.25 6.91
CA PRO A 158 23.62 6.29 7.38
C PRO A 158 23.26 6.54 8.86
N ASN A 159 24.26 6.55 9.74
CA ASN A 159 24.14 7.00 11.14
C ASN A 159 23.64 8.46 11.27
N ASP A 160 23.23 9.09 10.17
CA ASP A 160 22.75 10.45 10.11
C ASP A 160 21.30 10.47 10.56
N LEU A 161 21.11 10.54 11.88
CA LEU A 161 19.99 11.30 12.41
C LEU A 161 19.94 12.65 11.66
N PRO A 162 18.75 13.17 11.32
CA PRO A 162 18.65 14.51 10.76
C PRO A 162 19.49 15.47 11.62
N LYS A 163 20.26 16.38 11.01
CA LYS A 163 21.11 17.35 11.75
C LYS A 163 20.35 18.15 12.82
N ASP A 164 19.03 18.19 12.69
CA ASP A 164 18.10 18.89 13.58
C ASP A 164 17.43 17.97 14.63
N SER A 165 17.82 16.70 14.69
CA SER A 165 17.41 15.78 15.77
C SER A 165 18.03 16.26 17.09
N ILE A 166 17.23 16.28 18.15
CA ILE A 166 17.73 16.55 19.52
C ILE A 166 18.79 15.54 19.98
N TRP A 167 18.96 14.45 19.23
CA TRP A 167 19.94 13.39 19.44
C TRP A 167 21.10 13.43 18.42
N ALA A 168 21.13 14.42 17.51
CA ALA A 168 22.18 14.55 16.51
C ALA A 168 23.58 14.78 17.13
N ASP A 169 23.61 15.36 18.34
CA ASP A 169 24.83 15.58 19.12
C ASP A 169 25.22 14.38 20.01
N ALA A 170 24.37 13.35 20.08
CA ALA A 170 24.73 12.12 20.78
C ALA A 170 25.73 11.34 19.92
N ALA A 171 26.90 11.02 20.50
CA ALA A 171 27.92 10.25 19.81
C ALA A 171 27.29 8.98 19.17
N PRO A 172 27.66 8.62 17.93
CA PRO A 172 27.04 7.52 17.19
C PRO A 172 27.07 6.16 17.91
N ASP A 173 27.89 6.04 18.96
CA ASP A 173 28.03 4.84 19.79
C ASP A 173 26.90 4.69 20.83
N LEU A 174 26.08 5.71 21.08
CA LEU A 174 25.03 5.69 22.13
C LEU A 174 23.66 5.16 21.68
N LEU A 175 23.48 4.84 20.39
CA LEU A 175 22.23 4.27 19.85
C LEU A 175 22.28 2.76 19.64
N ILE A 176 23.35 2.11 20.09
CA ILE A 176 23.49 0.66 20.09
C ILE A 176 23.07 0.19 21.49
N THR A 177 22.03 -0.65 21.59
CA THR A 177 21.82 -1.43 22.82
C THR A 177 22.99 -2.40 22.95
N GLU A 178 24.05 -1.96 23.58
CA GLU A 178 25.25 -2.75 23.80
C GLU A 178 24.92 -3.97 24.68
N SER A 179 25.59 -5.09 24.40
CA SER A 179 25.49 -6.23 25.31
C SER A 179 26.05 -5.82 26.68
N PRO A 180 25.57 -6.41 27.79
CA PRO A 180 26.09 -6.10 29.14
C PRO A 180 27.61 -6.27 29.30
N ILE A 181 28.25 -7.03 28.40
CA ILE A 181 29.71 -7.24 28.35
C ILE A 181 30.44 -6.08 27.65
N ALA A 182 29.81 -5.45 26.63
CA ALA A 182 30.35 -4.28 25.97
C ALA A 182 30.30 -3.04 26.90
N THR A 183 29.20 -2.89 27.65
CA THR A 183 29.07 -1.86 28.69
C THR A 183 30.15 -1.99 29.78
N ALA A 184 30.56 -3.22 30.12
CA ALA A 184 31.62 -3.46 31.10
C ALA A 184 33.02 -3.12 30.58
N LYS A 185 33.29 -3.29 29.28
CA LYS A 185 34.56 -2.87 28.64
C LYS A 185 34.63 -1.36 28.45
N ALA A 186 33.52 -0.71 28.12
CA ALA A 186 33.44 0.75 28.00
C ALA A 186 33.56 1.45 29.36
N ALA A 187 33.23 0.77 30.46
CA ALA A 187 33.32 1.30 31.82
C ALA A 187 34.76 1.42 32.37
N GLU A 188 35.79 0.87 31.71
CA GLU A 188 37.20 1.05 32.14
C GLU A 188 37.77 2.47 31.89
N GLY A 189 36.94 3.44 31.50
CA GLY A 189 37.38 4.79 31.13
C GLY A 189 36.85 5.96 31.97
N ALA A 190 36.11 5.75 33.08
CA ALA A 190 35.46 6.88 33.76
C ALA A 190 35.40 6.77 35.30
N LEU A 191 36.55 6.87 35.97
CA LEU A 191 36.63 7.43 37.33
C LEU A 191 37.96 8.19 37.53
N PRO A 192 37.97 9.51 37.77
CA PRO A 192 39.17 10.23 38.18
C PRO A 192 39.42 9.95 39.67
N SER A 193 40.50 9.23 39.98
CA SER A 193 41.00 9.09 41.35
C SER A 193 42.31 9.84 41.52
N GLY A 194 42.26 10.97 42.25
CA GLY A 194 43.44 11.63 42.83
C GLY A 194 43.69 13.09 42.41
N PRO A 195 44.22 13.96 43.30
CA PRO A 195 44.45 15.38 43.04
C PRO A 195 45.71 15.61 42.18
N PRO A 196 45.89 16.81 41.58
CA PRO A 196 46.72 16.99 40.40
C PRO A 196 48.20 17.11 40.76
N ALA A 197 49.05 16.31 40.13
CA ALA A 197 50.49 16.52 40.09
C ALA A 197 50.90 16.93 38.67
N GLN A 198 51.61 18.06 38.61
CA GLN A 198 52.06 18.74 37.41
C GLN A 198 53.25 18.04 36.72
N HIS A 199 53.32 18.23 35.39
CA HIS A 199 54.52 18.26 34.53
C HIS A 199 55.39 16.99 34.40
N THR A 200 55.43 16.38 33.21
CA THR A 200 56.49 16.54 32.18
C THR A 200 56.52 15.39 31.14
N THR A 201 56.68 15.80 29.88
CA THR A 201 57.39 15.17 28.74
C THR A 201 57.22 13.70 28.34
N ALA A 202 56.99 13.55 27.03
CA ALA A 202 57.20 12.39 26.16
C ALA A 202 58.19 11.32 26.65
N GLU A 203 57.79 10.04 26.56
CA GLU A 203 58.60 8.97 25.98
C GLU A 203 57.79 7.66 25.87
N SER A 204 57.82 7.09 24.67
CA SER A 204 57.46 5.70 24.39
C SER A 204 58.37 4.74 25.17
N ARG A 205 57.80 3.86 26.02
CA ARG A 205 58.49 2.63 26.44
C ARG A 205 57.56 1.42 26.54
N PRO A 206 58.06 0.22 26.14
CA PRO A 206 57.29 -1.02 26.08
C PRO A 206 57.25 -1.68 27.46
N VAL A 207 56.10 -2.22 27.84
CA VAL A 207 56.01 -3.12 29.01
C VAL A 207 55.96 -4.56 28.50
N SER A 208 57.16 -5.11 28.31
CA SER A 208 57.39 -6.54 28.51
C SER A 208 57.91 -6.70 29.94
N THR A 209 57.13 -7.34 30.80
CA THR A 209 57.62 -7.88 32.07
C THR A 209 56.97 -9.24 32.37
N LEU A 210 57.57 -10.28 31.79
CA LEU A 210 58.21 -11.41 32.51
C LEU A 210 57.43 -12.24 33.56
N TYR A 211 56.10 -12.17 33.64
CA TYR A 211 55.32 -13.01 34.58
C TYR A 211 54.00 -13.60 34.03
N SER A 212 53.83 -13.77 32.71
CA SER A 212 52.55 -14.31 32.17
C SER A 212 52.43 -15.84 32.16
N ASP A 213 53.53 -16.57 32.32
CA ASP A 213 53.56 -18.02 32.01
C ASP A 213 53.61 -18.90 33.26
N SER A 214 52.77 -18.59 34.27
CA SER A 214 52.52 -19.51 35.37
C SER A 214 51.42 -20.52 34.99
N PRO A 215 51.68 -21.85 35.09
CA PRO A 215 50.68 -22.88 34.81
C PRO A 215 49.54 -22.94 35.85
N PHE A 216 49.63 -22.13 36.91
CA PHE A 216 48.60 -22.01 37.97
C PHE A 216 47.76 -20.73 37.85
N THR A 217 47.93 -19.95 36.78
CA THR A 217 47.09 -18.78 36.52
C THR A 217 45.73 -19.27 36.01
N PRO A 218 44.60 -18.99 36.69
CA PRO A 218 43.29 -19.41 36.21
C PRO A 218 43.01 -18.73 34.86
N LYS A 219 42.96 -19.53 33.78
CA LYS A 219 42.48 -19.06 32.49
C LYS A 219 40.97 -18.80 32.62
N TYR A 220 40.60 -17.54 32.84
CA TYR A 220 39.20 -17.14 32.73
C TYR A 220 38.71 -17.51 31.32
N PRO A 221 37.57 -18.21 31.18
CA PRO A 221 37.03 -18.50 29.86
C PRO A 221 36.75 -17.18 29.15
N SER A 222 37.43 -16.92 28.03
CA SER A 222 37.08 -15.80 27.17
C SER A 222 35.69 -16.08 26.60
N ARG A 223 34.67 -15.45 27.17
CA ARG A 223 33.34 -15.43 26.55
C ARG A 223 33.47 -14.66 25.25
N SER A 224 33.28 -15.33 24.12
CA SER A 224 33.02 -14.67 22.85
C SER A 224 31.68 -13.94 22.93
N ASP A 225 31.54 -12.83 22.23
CA ASP A 225 30.26 -12.11 22.14
C ASP A 225 29.17 -13.09 21.70
N THR A 226 28.25 -13.41 22.60
CA THR A 226 27.11 -14.32 22.34
C THR A 226 26.11 -13.73 21.35
N TRP A 227 26.24 -12.44 21.06
CA TRP A 227 25.40 -11.68 20.14
C TRP A 227 26.29 -10.91 19.18
N LYS A 228 26.23 -11.25 17.89
CA LYS A 228 26.72 -10.35 16.84
C LYS A 228 25.57 -9.40 16.51
N LEU A 229 25.70 -8.14 16.94
CA LEU A 229 24.78 -7.09 16.53
C LEU A 229 25.08 -6.76 15.07
N HIS A 230 24.19 -7.19 14.18
CA HIS A 230 24.20 -6.70 12.81
C HIS A 230 23.63 -5.27 12.83
N PRO A 231 24.29 -4.27 12.22
CA PRO A 231 23.63 -2.98 11.99
C PRO A 231 22.29 -3.26 11.28
N ARG A 232 21.23 -2.56 11.67
CA ARG A 232 19.94 -2.64 10.95
C ARG A 232 20.17 -2.08 9.55
N GLN A 233 20.58 -2.95 8.63
CA GLN A 233 20.59 -2.65 7.22
C GLN A 233 19.14 -2.63 6.77
N SER A 234 18.66 -1.47 6.33
CA SER A 234 17.31 -1.37 5.79
C SER A 234 17.30 -2.04 4.41
N VAL A 235 16.37 -2.97 4.21
CA VAL A 235 16.21 -3.68 2.94
C VAL A 235 15.29 -2.86 2.04
N HIS A 236 15.90 -2.24 1.04
CA HIS A 236 15.17 -1.47 0.04
C HIS A 236 14.97 -2.30 -1.22
N LYS A 237 13.84 -2.03 -1.88
CA LYS A 237 13.59 -2.56 -3.22
C LYS A 237 14.39 -1.73 -4.22
N LYS A 238 15.14 -2.39 -5.11
CA LYS A 238 15.94 -1.74 -6.15
C LYS A 238 15.07 -0.82 -7.03
N PRO A 239 15.59 0.35 -7.43
CA PRO A 239 14.85 1.27 -8.30
C PRO A 239 14.51 0.57 -9.64
N ASN A 240 13.27 0.76 -10.11
CA ASN A 240 12.72 0.16 -11.34
C ASN A 240 12.58 -1.38 -11.38
N ALA A 241 12.87 -2.10 -10.29
CA ALA A 241 12.67 -3.55 -10.24
C ALA A 241 11.17 -3.91 -10.14
N LYS A 242 10.70 -4.86 -10.95
CA LYS A 242 9.33 -5.39 -10.89
C LYS A 242 9.25 -6.64 -10.01
N GLY A 243 8.13 -6.79 -9.31
CA GLY A 243 7.92 -7.86 -8.35
C GLY A 243 7.46 -7.37 -6.97
N CYS A 244 7.21 -8.33 -6.09
CA CYS A 244 6.62 -8.12 -4.77
C CYS A 244 7.40 -8.90 -3.70
N ARG A 245 7.13 -8.58 -2.43
CA ARG A 245 7.65 -9.36 -1.31
C ARG A 245 6.88 -10.68 -1.20
N GLY A 246 7.62 -11.77 -0.98
CA GLY A 246 7.08 -13.11 -0.81
C GLY A 246 7.50 -13.71 0.51
N PHE A 247 6.65 -14.52 1.13
CA PHE A 247 7.07 -15.37 2.25
C PHE A 247 6.24 -16.64 2.40
N VAL A 248 6.80 -17.61 3.12
CA VAL A 248 6.11 -18.82 3.54
C VAL A 248 6.08 -18.93 5.07
N LEU A 249 4.99 -19.50 5.60
CA LEU A 249 4.86 -19.79 7.02
C LEU A 249 5.27 -21.22 7.35
N THR A 250 6.01 -21.38 8.44
CA THR A 250 6.37 -22.66 9.03
C THR A 250 6.09 -22.61 10.53
N SER A 251 5.89 -23.76 11.19
CA SER A 251 5.77 -23.82 12.65
C SER A 251 7.03 -24.44 13.25
N LEU A 252 7.48 -23.92 14.39
CA LEU A 252 8.60 -24.49 15.13
C LEU A 252 8.13 -25.62 16.04
N LYS A 253 8.83 -26.77 16.00
CA LYS A 253 8.46 -27.94 16.82
C LYS A 253 8.55 -27.67 18.32
N ASN A 254 9.60 -26.96 18.75
CA ASN A 254 9.86 -26.70 20.18
C ASN A 254 9.22 -25.40 20.69
N ALA A 255 8.52 -24.66 19.81
CA ALA A 255 7.81 -23.42 20.11
C ALA A 255 6.47 -23.40 19.37
N LEU A 256 5.66 -24.44 19.60
CA LEU A 256 4.34 -24.58 18.99
C LEU A 256 3.49 -23.36 19.34
N GLY A 257 2.87 -22.75 18.32
CA GLY A 257 2.07 -21.53 18.47
C GLY A 257 2.80 -20.23 18.12
N LEU A 258 4.08 -20.29 17.74
CA LEU A 258 4.78 -19.16 17.11
C LEU A 258 5.07 -19.49 15.63
N PRO A 259 4.63 -18.63 14.68
CA PRO A 259 4.95 -18.83 13.27
C PRO A 259 6.40 -18.40 13.02
N ARG A 260 7.12 -19.17 12.19
CA ARG A 260 8.38 -18.74 11.59
C ARG A 260 8.14 -18.40 10.12
N ILE A 261 8.25 -17.11 9.82
CA ILE A 261 8.24 -16.56 8.47
C ILE A 261 9.61 -16.83 7.84
N LEU A 262 9.61 -17.47 6.67
CA LEU A 262 10.78 -17.56 5.79
C LEU A 262 10.48 -16.71 4.57
N SER A 263 11.23 -15.64 4.36
CA SER A 263 10.87 -14.61 3.39
C SER A 263 11.91 -14.40 2.29
N THR A 264 11.49 -13.74 1.21
CA THR A 264 12.38 -13.37 0.09
C THR A 264 13.17 -12.09 0.32
N TYR A 265 12.95 -11.43 1.47
CA TYR A 265 13.40 -10.06 1.75
C TYR A 265 14.00 -9.87 3.16
N ASP A 266 14.01 -10.89 4.02
CA ASP A 266 14.69 -10.84 5.32
C ASP A 266 16.15 -11.31 5.13
N PRO A 267 17.16 -10.49 5.47
CA PRO A 267 18.56 -10.88 5.40
C PRO A 267 18.89 -12.12 6.23
N ASN A 268 18.14 -12.38 7.31
CA ASN A 268 18.32 -13.57 8.13
C ASN A 268 18.01 -14.88 7.39
N ASP A 269 17.19 -14.83 6.33
CA ASP A 269 16.82 -15.99 5.52
C ASP A 269 17.71 -16.14 4.28
N ARG A 270 18.75 -15.32 4.12
CA ARG A 270 19.60 -15.30 2.91
C ARG A 270 20.32 -16.60 2.62
N THR A 271 20.61 -17.41 3.64
CA THR A 271 21.21 -18.73 3.49
C THR A 271 20.21 -19.84 3.18
N THR A 272 18.91 -19.56 3.33
CA THR A 272 17.84 -20.54 3.13
C THR A 272 17.59 -20.75 1.65
N ARG A 273 17.54 -22.01 1.20
CA ARG A 273 17.21 -22.34 -0.19
C ARG A 273 15.71 -22.42 -0.39
N ILE A 274 15.24 -22.16 -1.61
CA ILE A 274 13.81 -22.25 -1.95
C ILE A 274 13.25 -23.63 -1.60
N TRP A 275 13.91 -24.71 -2.03
CA TRP A 275 13.44 -26.07 -1.74
C TRP A 275 13.43 -26.41 -0.23
N GLU A 276 14.28 -25.77 0.57
CA GLU A 276 14.32 -25.95 2.02
C GLU A 276 13.10 -25.30 2.68
N ALA A 277 12.81 -24.05 2.34
CA ALA A 277 11.64 -23.33 2.84
C ALA A 277 10.33 -24.03 2.43
N LEU A 278 10.23 -24.45 1.16
CA LEU A 278 9.04 -25.12 0.63
C LEU A 278 8.81 -26.52 1.19
N ARG A 279 9.88 -27.28 1.49
CA ARG A 279 9.75 -28.56 2.18
C ARG A 279 9.36 -28.35 3.64
N ALA A 280 9.91 -27.34 4.32
CA ALA A 280 9.60 -27.05 5.71
C ALA A 280 8.13 -26.66 5.92
N THR A 281 7.60 -25.77 5.07
CA THR A 281 6.19 -25.34 5.15
C THR A 281 5.20 -26.46 4.85
N SER A 282 5.62 -27.49 4.11
CA SER A 282 4.79 -28.63 3.71
C SER A 282 5.02 -29.90 4.56
N ALA A 283 5.80 -29.80 5.64
CA ALA A 283 6.17 -30.95 6.50
C ALA A 283 5.02 -31.36 7.43
N ALA A 284 3.88 -31.74 6.84
CA ALA A 284 2.65 -32.03 7.58
C ALA A 284 2.83 -33.29 8.43
N PRO A 285 2.52 -33.25 9.74
CA PRO A 285 2.63 -34.42 10.61
C PRO A 285 1.92 -35.62 9.99
N THR A 286 2.54 -36.81 10.04
CA THR A 286 2.11 -38.10 9.43
C THR A 286 2.14 -38.20 7.91
N PHE A 287 2.09 -37.08 7.19
CA PHE A 287 2.25 -37.07 5.73
C PHE A 287 3.72 -37.03 5.34
N PHE A 288 4.51 -36.14 5.95
CA PHE A 288 5.92 -35.93 5.65
C PHE A 288 6.77 -35.99 6.91
N GLU A 289 8.05 -36.28 6.73
CA GLU A 289 9.06 -36.21 7.79
C GLU A 289 9.36 -34.76 8.14
N GLU A 290 9.59 -34.49 9.44
CA GLU A 290 10.02 -33.18 9.93
C GLU A 290 11.31 -32.73 9.25
N MET A 291 11.47 -31.42 9.10
CA MET A 291 12.61 -30.84 8.41
C MET A 291 13.53 -30.12 9.38
N GLN A 292 14.84 -30.35 9.27
CA GLN A 292 15.85 -29.65 10.06
C GLN A 292 16.86 -28.97 9.14
N PHE A 293 17.02 -27.66 9.29
CA PHE A 293 18.04 -26.89 8.56
C PHE A 293 18.40 -25.61 9.32
N GLY A 294 19.37 -24.87 8.80
CA GLY A 294 19.93 -23.68 9.44
C GLY A 294 21.07 -23.96 10.41
N THR A 295 21.69 -22.89 10.89
CA THR A 295 22.78 -22.91 11.89
C THR A 295 22.48 -21.88 12.97
N PRO A 296 22.04 -22.28 14.18
CA PRO A 296 21.87 -23.67 14.67
C PRO A 296 20.75 -24.44 13.94
N LYS A 297 20.81 -25.77 13.98
CA LYS A 297 19.76 -26.62 13.37
C LYS A 297 18.44 -26.43 14.11
N VAL A 298 17.43 -25.97 13.39
CA VAL A 298 16.07 -25.79 13.90
C VAL A 298 15.15 -26.82 13.25
N THR A 299 14.22 -27.38 14.03
CA THR A 299 13.22 -28.34 13.52
C THR A 299 11.91 -27.63 13.18
N TYR A 300 11.52 -27.76 11.92
CA TYR A 300 10.34 -27.15 11.32
C TYR A 300 9.24 -28.19 11.05
N LEU A 301 8.00 -27.75 11.23
CA LEU A 301 6.76 -28.44 10.91
C LEU A 301 5.94 -27.59 9.93
N ASP A 302 4.95 -28.22 9.31
CA ASP A 302 4.01 -27.53 8.42
C ASP A 302 3.36 -26.32 9.09
N GLY A 303 3.29 -25.20 8.38
CA GLY A 303 2.66 -23.97 8.88
C GLY A 303 1.16 -24.14 9.15
N GLY A 304 0.51 -25.13 8.56
CA GLY A 304 -0.87 -25.53 8.83
C GLY A 304 -1.09 -25.88 10.29
N VAL A 305 -0.05 -26.30 11.02
CA VAL A 305 -0.06 -26.47 12.47
C VAL A 305 -0.17 -25.09 13.13
N GLY A 306 -1.40 -24.60 13.26
CA GLY A 306 -1.74 -23.30 13.88
C GLY A 306 -2.05 -22.19 12.88
N PHE A 307 -1.40 -22.17 11.70
CA PHE A 307 -1.39 -21.02 10.78
C PHE A 307 -1.80 -21.39 9.34
N ASN A 308 -2.80 -22.25 9.18
CA ASN A 308 -3.25 -22.71 7.85
C ASN A 308 -3.79 -21.59 6.94
N ASN A 309 -4.45 -20.57 7.50
CA ASN A 309 -4.82 -19.35 6.80
C ASN A 309 -3.84 -18.24 7.21
N PRO A 310 -2.84 -17.88 6.39
CA PRO A 310 -1.78 -16.94 6.75
C PRO A 310 -2.22 -15.46 6.72
N CYS A 311 -3.52 -15.18 6.59
CA CYS A 311 -4.01 -13.84 6.31
C CYS A 311 -3.74 -12.84 7.44
N ALA A 312 -3.77 -13.29 8.70
CA ALA A 312 -3.42 -12.46 9.84
C ALA A 312 -1.92 -12.14 9.86
N GLU A 313 -1.07 -13.09 9.47
CA GLU A 313 0.38 -12.95 9.43
C GLU A 313 0.81 -12.08 8.25
N VAL A 314 0.12 -12.17 7.11
CA VAL A 314 0.29 -11.27 5.96
C VAL A 314 -0.05 -9.84 6.35
N ASP A 315 -1.16 -9.63 7.07
CA ASP A 315 -1.56 -8.33 7.58
C ASP A 315 -0.52 -7.75 8.57
N TYR A 316 -0.08 -8.57 9.52
CA TYR A 316 0.94 -8.19 10.48
C TYR A 316 2.27 -7.84 9.81
N ALA A 317 2.75 -8.68 8.88
CA ALA A 317 3.97 -8.45 8.13
C ALA A 317 3.88 -7.15 7.30
N ALA A 318 2.73 -6.88 6.68
CA ALA A 318 2.54 -5.64 5.94
C ALA A 318 2.63 -4.40 6.83
N LYS A 319 2.00 -4.42 8.01
CA LYS A 319 2.06 -3.31 8.97
C LYS A 319 3.47 -3.10 9.52
N ALA A 320 4.23 -4.19 9.73
CA ALA A 320 5.62 -4.12 10.17
C ALA A 320 6.58 -3.61 9.07
N LEU A 321 6.33 -3.97 7.82
CA LEU A 321 7.18 -3.58 6.68
C LEU A 321 6.94 -2.16 6.19
N TRP A 322 5.72 -1.65 6.35
CA TRP A 322 5.31 -0.36 5.81
C TRP A 322 4.56 0.46 6.86
N GLU A 323 5.30 0.88 7.88
CA GLU A 323 4.77 1.76 8.92
C GLU A 323 4.15 3.02 8.29
N GLY A 324 2.91 3.34 8.68
CA GLY A 324 2.18 4.52 8.20
C GLY A 324 1.55 4.42 6.80
N ARG A 325 1.73 3.32 6.05
CA ARG A 325 0.98 3.10 4.79
C ARG A 325 -0.33 2.37 5.06
N SER A 326 -1.40 2.85 4.43
CA SER A 326 -2.70 2.19 4.50
C SER A 326 -2.73 0.91 3.66
N ILE A 327 -3.52 -0.06 4.09
CA ILE A 327 -3.83 -1.26 3.30
C ILE A 327 -5.12 -1.00 2.53
N GLY A 328 -5.09 -1.11 1.21
CA GLY A 328 -6.27 -0.90 0.37
C GLY A 328 -7.13 -2.15 0.26
N VAL A 329 -6.47 -3.29 0.01
CA VAL A 329 -7.17 -4.56 -0.22
C VAL A 329 -6.36 -5.75 0.30
N ILE A 330 -7.07 -6.71 0.88
CA ILE A 330 -6.55 -7.99 1.33
C ILE A 330 -7.39 -9.08 0.68
N VAL A 331 -6.74 -9.97 -0.08
CA VAL A 331 -7.37 -11.14 -0.69
C VAL A 331 -6.83 -12.39 -0.01
N SER A 332 -7.73 -13.21 0.51
CA SER A 332 -7.43 -14.51 1.09
C SER A 332 -8.09 -15.59 0.26
N VAL A 333 -7.29 -16.51 -0.29
CA VAL A 333 -7.78 -17.61 -1.13
C VAL A 333 -7.60 -18.93 -0.39
N GLY A 334 -8.74 -19.57 -0.10
CA GLY A 334 -8.84 -20.86 0.59
C GLY A 334 -8.77 -22.06 -0.35
N THR A 335 -8.63 -23.25 0.25
CA THR A 335 -8.59 -24.54 -0.45
C THR A 335 -9.82 -25.43 -0.13
N GLY A 336 -10.90 -24.87 0.42
CA GLY A 336 -12.12 -25.60 0.82
C GLY A 336 -11.98 -26.48 2.07
N LEU A 337 -11.09 -26.14 3.02
CA LEU A 337 -10.84 -26.92 4.25
C LEU A 337 -11.81 -26.59 5.41
N GLN A 338 -13.09 -26.33 5.15
CA GLN A 338 -14.01 -25.86 6.20
C GLN A 338 -14.85 -26.95 6.91
N SER A 339 -14.66 -28.25 6.62
CA SER A 339 -15.59 -29.30 7.10
C SER A 339 -14.98 -30.31 8.09
N ILE A 340 -15.64 -30.47 9.25
CA ILE A 340 -15.42 -31.50 10.28
C ILE A 340 -15.46 -32.95 9.71
N PRO A 341 -16.30 -33.29 8.71
CA PRO A 341 -16.28 -34.60 8.05
C PRO A 341 -14.94 -34.95 7.38
N SER A 342 -14.23 -33.97 6.81
CA SER A 342 -12.93 -34.17 6.16
C SER A 342 -11.86 -34.57 7.17
N VAL A 343 -11.87 -33.98 8.38
CA VAL A 343 -10.98 -34.34 9.49
C VAL A 343 -11.26 -35.75 9.99
N LYS A 344 -12.54 -36.16 10.09
CA LYS A 344 -12.92 -37.54 10.47
C LYS A 344 -12.46 -38.59 9.44
N LYS A 345 -12.58 -38.31 8.14
CA LYS A 345 -12.03 -39.18 7.07
C LYS A 345 -10.49 -39.21 7.10
N MET A 346 -9.86 -38.07 7.39
CA MET A 346 -8.41 -37.96 7.55
C MET A 346 -7.89 -38.66 8.82
N ALA A 347 -8.70 -38.84 9.85
CA ALA A 347 -8.35 -39.67 11.00
C ALA A 347 -8.56 -41.18 10.72
N SER A 348 -9.48 -41.53 9.80
CA SER A 348 -9.92 -42.91 9.57
C SER A 348 -8.93 -43.82 8.81
N TRP A 349 -7.90 -43.26 8.17
CA TRP A 349 -6.87 -44.05 7.47
C TRP A 349 -5.65 -44.42 8.35
N LEU A 350 -5.57 -43.87 9.57
CA LEU A 350 -4.47 -44.16 10.49
C LEU A 350 -4.56 -45.61 10.97
N PRO A 351 -3.46 -46.40 10.94
CA PRO A 351 -3.48 -47.80 11.37
C PRO A 351 -3.83 -47.92 12.86
N PHE A 352 -4.43 -49.05 13.25
CA PHE A 352 -4.79 -49.39 14.63
C PHE A 352 -3.59 -49.15 15.58
N GLY A 353 -3.69 -48.12 16.43
CA GLY A 353 -2.63 -47.69 17.37
C GLY A 353 -2.22 -46.21 17.28
N LEU A 354 -2.43 -45.55 16.13
CA LEU A 354 -2.17 -44.11 15.94
C LEU A 354 -3.45 -43.24 15.96
N GLY A 355 -4.62 -43.87 15.82
CA GLY A 355 -5.93 -43.20 15.91
C GLY A 355 -6.30 -42.71 17.33
N THR A 356 -5.53 -43.08 18.36
CA THR A 356 -5.71 -42.66 19.76
C THR A 356 -4.75 -41.54 20.18
N ASP A 357 -3.88 -41.07 19.28
CA ASP A 357 -2.92 -40.01 19.60
C ASP A 357 -3.61 -38.64 19.56
N ILE A 358 -4.02 -38.17 20.74
CA ILE A 358 -4.78 -36.93 20.95
C ILE A 358 -4.06 -35.73 20.32
N SER A 359 -2.73 -35.75 20.31
CA SER A 359 -1.86 -34.73 19.71
C SER A 359 -2.07 -34.59 18.19
N LEU A 360 -2.23 -35.72 17.49
CA LEU A 360 -2.40 -35.80 16.04
C LEU A 360 -3.81 -35.39 15.62
N ALA A 361 -4.84 -35.90 16.32
CA ALA A 361 -6.21 -35.48 16.10
C ALA A 361 -6.38 -33.98 16.38
N SER A 362 -5.69 -33.46 17.39
CA SER A 362 -5.66 -32.02 17.71
C SER A 362 -4.95 -31.18 16.64
N ALA A 363 -3.82 -31.65 16.08
CA ALA A 363 -3.10 -30.92 15.03
C ALA A 363 -3.92 -30.83 13.73
N LEU A 364 -4.53 -31.94 13.30
CA LEU A 364 -5.40 -31.99 12.12
C LEU A 364 -6.71 -31.23 12.33
N ALA A 365 -7.30 -31.30 13.54
CA ALA A 365 -8.45 -30.47 13.90
C ALA A 365 -8.07 -28.97 13.95
N GLY A 366 -6.87 -28.64 14.41
CA GLY A 366 -6.34 -27.27 14.43
C GLY A 366 -6.19 -26.67 13.04
N MET A 367 -5.71 -27.44 12.06
CA MET A 367 -5.61 -27.02 10.65
C MET A 367 -6.96 -26.61 10.04
N ALA A 368 -8.02 -27.35 10.35
CA ALA A 368 -9.35 -27.10 9.81
C ALA A 368 -10.13 -26.02 10.58
N THR A 369 -9.87 -25.86 11.87
CA THR A 369 -10.57 -24.86 12.72
C THR A 369 -9.92 -23.48 12.69
N SER A 370 -8.64 -23.36 12.32
CA SER A 370 -7.96 -22.07 12.24
C SER A 370 -8.40 -21.21 11.05
N THR A 371 -8.77 -21.81 9.92
CA THR A 371 -9.12 -21.07 8.68
C THR A 371 -10.35 -20.19 8.86
N ALA A 372 -11.45 -20.77 9.35
CA ALA A 372 -12.70 -20.07 9.61
C ALA A 372 -12.57 -19.08 10.77
N ARG A 373 -11.70 -19.36 11.75
CA ARG A 373 -11.41 -18.43 12.85
C ARG A 373 -10.76 -17.15 12.33
N VAL A 374 -9.67 -17.28 11.56
CA VAL A 374 -8.95 -16.14 10.98
C VAL A 374 -9.84 -15.33 10.02
N ASP A 375 -10.62 -15.99 9.16
CA ASP A 375 -11.58 -15.30 8.26
C ASP A 375 -12.59 -14.44 9.04
N ASN A 376 -13.16 -14.98 10.12
CA ASN A 376 -14.09 -14.22 10.97
C ASN A 376 -13.41 -13.06 11.71
N GLU A 377 -12.17 -13.24 12.17
CA GLU A 377 -11.38 -12.17 12.81
C GLU A 377 -11.08 -11.04 11.82
N MET A 378 -10.64 -11.37 10.60
CA MET A 378 -10.34 -10.38 9.54
C MET A 378 -11.60 -9.62 9.10
N LYS A 379 -12.73 -10.31 8.92
CA LYS A 379 -14.03 -9.67 8.63
C LYS A 379 -14.42 -8.67 9.71
N ARG A 380 -14.26 -9.02 10.99
CA ARG A 380 -14.58 -8.12 12.11
C ARG A 380 -13.64 -6.91 12.15
N MET A 381 -12.35 -7.14 11.92
CA MET A 381 -11.34 -6.07 11.92
C MET A 381 -11.60 -5.03 10.83
N TYR A 382 -11.99 -5.47 9.64
CA TYR A 382 -12.07 -4.60 8.47
C TYR A 382 -13.47 -4.17 8.04
N ASN A 383 -14.54 -4.60 8.74
CA ASN A 383 -15.93 -4.29 8.37
C ASN A 383 -16.23 -2.79 8.20
N ASN A 384 -15.70 -1.94 9.09
CA ASN A 384 -15.92 -0.49 9.09
C ASN A 384 -14.66 0.30 8.73
N SER A 385 -13.72 -0.33 8.03
CA SER A 385 -12.47 0.29 7.63
C SER A 385 -12.48 0.68 6.15
N ASP A 386 -11.53 1.53 5.77
CA ASP A 386 -11.21 1.79 4.37
C ASP A 386 -10.50 0.60 3.69
N THR A 387 -10.11 -0.45 4.41
CA THR A 387 -9.50 -1.64 3.81
C THR A 387 -10.59 -2.62 3.38
N LYS A 388 -10.52 -3.11 2.13
CA LYS A 388 -11.45 -4.15 1.64
C LYS A 388 -10.87 -5.54 1.81
N TYR A 389 -11.59 -6.41 2.50
CA TYR A 389 -11.22 -7.80 2.72
C TYR A 389 -12.09 -8.72 1.84
N TYR A 390 -11.45 -9.56 1.03
CA TYR A 390 -12.11 -10.58 0.23
C TYR A 390 -11.60 -11.97 0.61
N ARG A 391 -12.54 -12.88 0.90
CA ARG A 391 -12.26 -14.30 1.12
C ARG A 391 -12.92 -15.11 0.02
N PHE A 392 -12.11 -15.82 -0.77
CA PHE A 392 -12.58 -16.78 -1.76
C PHE A 392 -12.23 -18.18 -1.30
N ASP A 393 -13.22 -19.00 -0.97
CA ASP A 393 -12.99 -20.34 -0.43
C ASP A 393 -14.09 -21.27 -0.93
N VAL A 394 -13.72 -22.28 -1.71
CA VAL A 394 -14.70 -23.16 -2.34
C VAL A 394 -15.26 -24.15 -1.32
N ASP A 395 -16.46 -23.86 -0.85
CA ASP A 395 -17.12 -24.52 0.29
C ASP A 395 -17.89 -25.79 -0.09
N ARG A 396 -18.35 -25.91 -1.34
CA ARG A 396 -19.18 -27.03 -1.82
C ARG A 396 -18.34 -28.08 -2.56
N GLY A 397 -18.48 -29.34 -2.15
CA GLY A 397 -17.92 -30.50 -2.85
C GLY A 397 -16.44 -30.78 -2.61
N LEU A 398 -15.59 -29.73 -2.51
CA LEU A 398 -14.14 -29.88 -2.31
C LEU A 398 -13.74 -30.51 -0.98
N ALA A 399 -14.62 -30.47 0.02
CA ALA A 399 -14.46 -31.20 1.27
C ALA A 399 -14.45 -32.74 1.12
N ASN A 400 -15.05 -33.26 0.04
CA ASN A 400 -15.09 -34.70 -0.26
C ASN A 400 -13.85 -35.19 -1.02
N VAL A 401 -13.06 -34.27 -1.59
CA VAL A 401 -11.78 -34.58 -2.23
C VAL A 401 -10.72 -34.65 -1.14
N SER A 402 -10.15 -35.84 -0.94
CA SER A 402 -9.04 -36.00 0.00
C SER A 402 -7.81 -35.24 -0.51
N LEU A 403 -6.95 -34.77 0.40
CA LEU A 403 -5.71 -34.03 0.12
C LEU A 403 -4.72 -34.74 -0.83
N GLU A 404 -4.99 -36.01 -1.14
CA GLU A 404 -4.12 -36.96 -1.83
C GLU A 404 -4.67 -37.40 -3.20
N GLN A 405 -5.94 -37.09 -3.50
CA GLN A 405 -6.61 -37.56 -4.72
C GLN A 405 -6.29 -36.63 -5.90
N TRP A 406 -5.04 -36.62 -6.34
CA TRP A 406 -4.59 -35.89 -7.53
C TRP A 406 -5.35 -36.31 -8.80
N MET A 407 -5.83 -37.57 -8.86
CA MET A 407 -6.64 -38.10 -9.96
C MET A 407 -8.05 -37.50 -10.09
N LYS A 408 -8.39 -36.48 -9.30
CA LYS A 408 -9.67 -35.77 -9.31
C LYS A 408 -9.53 -34.29 -9.73
N GLU A 409 -8.49 -33.98 -10.50
CA GLU A 409 -8.26 -32.65 -11.07
C GLU A 409 -9.52 -32.11 -11.76
N ASP A 410 -10.14 -32.91 -12.63
CA ASP A 410 -11.38 -32.53 -13.33
C ASP A 410 -12.55 -32.22 -12.38
N GLU A 411 -12.69 -32.99 -11.29
CA GLU A 411 -13.73 -32.76 -10.28
C GLU A 411 -13.47 -31.44 -9.53
N MET A 412 -12.23 -31.19 -9.11
CA MET A 412 -11.85 -29.94 -8.43
C MET A 412 -12.02 -28.72 -9.35
N ALA A 413 -11.64 -28.83 -10.62
CA ALA A 413 -11.82 -27.80 -11.62
C ALA A 413 -13.31 -27.49 -11.80
N SER A 414 -14.16 -28.51 -11.98
CA SER A 414 -15.60 -28.33 -12.15
C SER A 414 -16.28 -27.65 -10.96
N LEU A 415 -15.88 -28.02 -9.73
CA LEU A 415 -16.41 -27.43 -8.50
C LEU A 415 -15.96 -25.97 -8.34
N THR A 416 -14.72 -25.68 -8.71
CA THR A 416 -14.17 -24.32 -8.64
C THR A 416 -14.84 -23.41 -9.67
N GLU A 417 -15.01 -23.88 -10.91
CA GLU A 417 -15.76 -23.14 -11.94
C GLU A 417 -17.20 -22.88 -11.52
N GLN A 418 -17.87 -23.87 -10.94
CA GLN A 418 -19.24 -23.69 -10.43
C GLN A 418 -19.29 -22.64 -9.32
N TYR A 419 -18.32 -22.62 -8.42
CA TYR A 419 -18.20 -21.60 -7.37
C TYR A 419 -17.97 -20.21 -7.95
N MET A 420 -17.05 -20.05 -8.90
CA MET A 420 -16.75 -18.74 -9.51
C MET A 420 -17.91 -18.20 -10.37
N ARG A 421 -18.77 -19.09 -10.88
CA ARG A 421 -20.01 -18.73 -11.59
C ARG A 421 -21.18 -18.38 -10.66
N ASP A 422 -21.03 -18.53 -9.35
CA ASP A 422 -22.06 -18.11 -8.41
C ASP A 422 -22.26 -16.59 -8.45
N GLY A 423 -23.51 -16.14 -8.38
CA GLY A 423 -23.86 -14.73 -8.55
C GLY A 423 -23.21 -13.81 -7.52
N GLN A 424 -22.94 -14.30 -6.31
CA GLN A 424 -22.22 -13.53 -5.28
C GLN A 424 -20.73 -13.40 -5.61
N GLN A 425 -20.12 -14.48 -6.11
CA GLN A 425 -18.69 -14.50 -6.47
C GLN A 425 -18.42 -13.62 -7.70
N ILE A 426 -19.27 -13.68 -8.72
CA ILE A 426 -19.16 -12.81 -9.91
C ILE A 426 -19.14 -11.32 -9.52
N ARG A 427 -20.04 -10.91 -8.60
CA ARG A 427 -20.09 -9.52 -8.12
C ARG A 427 -18.82 -9.16 -7.34
N SER A 428 -18.42 -10.01 -6.40
CA SER A 428 -17.26 -9.80 -5.55
C SER A 428 -15.97 -9.69 -6.37
N THR A 429 -15.79 -10.57 -7.36
CA THR A 429 -14.64 -10.58 -8.26
C THR A 429 -14.60 -9.33 -9.14
N LYS A 430 -15.75 -8.86 -9.65
CA LYS A 430 -15.83 -7.63 -10.42
C LYS A 430 -15.45 -6.40 -9.57
N GLU A 431 -16.03 -6.28 -8.38
CA GLU A 431 -15.70 -5.20 -7.44
C GLU A 431 -14.21 -5.21 -7.07
N PHE A 432 -13.65 -6.39 -6.83
CA PHE A 432 -12.23 -6.58 -6.60
C PHE A 432 -11.38 -6.10 -7.79
N GLY A 433 -11.73 -6.52 -9.01
CA GLY A 433 -11.05 -6.09 -10.24
C GLY A 433 -11.05 -4.57 -10.43
N GLU A 434 -12.20 -3.93 -10.17
CA GLU A 434 -12.33 -2.47 -10.23
C GLU A 434 -11.43 -1.77 -9.21
N ILE A 435 -11.39 -2.26 -7.96
CA ILE A 435 -10.54 -1.70 -6.91
C ILE A 435 -9.06 -1.87 -7.27
N MET A 436 -8.66 -3.06 -7.71
CA MET A 436 -7.27 -3.34 -8.10
C MET A 436 -6.80 -2.48 -9.26
N ALA A 437 -7.65 -2.29 -10.27
CA ALA A 437 -7.34 -1.41 -11.39
C ALA A 437 -7.25 0.06 -10.95
N LYS A 438 -8.11 0.51 -10.02
CA LYS A 438 -8.04 1.87 -9.46
C LYS A 438 -6.79 2.10 -8.60
N LEU A 439 -6.43 1.14 -7.74
CA LEU A 439 -5.24 1.22 -6.88
C LEU A 439 -3.92 1.16 -7.67
N SER A 440 -3.93 0.47 -8.81
CA SER A 440 -2.75 0.38 -9.70
C SER A 440 -2.59 1.63 -10.59
N ALA A 441 -3.49 2.61 -10.49
CA ALA A 441 -3.40 3.88 -11.19
C ALA A 441 -2.40 4.83 -10.55
N LEU A 442 -1.62 5.54 -11.37
CA LEU A 442 -1.24 6.90 -10.98
C LEU A 442 -2.54 7.72 -10.92
N PRO A 443 -2.84 8.39 -9.80
CA PRO A 443 -3.98 9.26 -9.75
C PRO A 443 -3.81 10.36 -10.79
N PRO A 444 -4.79 10.60 -11.67
CA PRO A 444 -4.67 11.65 -12.66
C PRO A 444 -4.75 13.01 -11.97
N LYS A 445 -4.17 14.04 -12.60
CA LYS A 445 -4.48 15.42 -12.23
C LYS A 445 -5.96 15.68 -12.51
N PHE A 446 -6.67 16.26 -11.56
CA PHE A 446 -8.06 16.64 -11.76
C PHE A 446 -8.19 18.15 -11.82
N GLU A 447 -8.96 18.62 -12.77
CA GLU A 447 -9.32 20.02 -12.90
C GLU A 447 -10.84 20.14 -12.81
N ILE A 448 -11.30 21.08 -11.99
CA ILE A 448 -12.71 21.36 -11.77
C ILE A 448 -12.91 22.84 -12.09
N GLY A 449 -13.52 23.13 -13.23
CA GLY A 449 -13.79 24.50 -13.63
C GLY A 449 -14.88 25.15 -12.80
N ALA A 450 -14.98 26.49 -12.90
CA ALA A 450 -15.89 27.26 -12.08
C ALA A 450 -17.37 26.87 -12.34
N THR A 451 -17.73 26.46 -13.55
CA THR A 451 -19.09 26.03 -13.94
C THR A 451 -19.64 24.88 -13.10
N HIS A 452 -18.76 24.06 -12.51
CA HIS A 452 -19.13 22.92 -11.68
C HIS A 452 -19.50 23.34 -10.25
N PHE A 453 -19.24 24.60 -9.85
CA PHE A 453 -19.58 25.12 -8.54
C PHE A 453 -20.99 25.68 -8.52
N ARG A 454 -21.74 25.35 -7.47
CA ARG A 454 -23.06 25.93 -7.20
C ARG A 454 -22.98 27.04 -6.17
N LEU A 455 -23.70 28.12 -6.44
CA LEU A 455 -23.96 29.20 -5.50
C LEU A 455 -24.96 28.72 -4.44
N GLY A 456 -24.49 28.51 -3.21
CA GLY A 456 -25.26 27.93 -2.12
C GLY A 456 -26.06 28.96 -1.33
N ILE A 457 -27.03 29.64 -1.94
CA ILE A 457 -27.84 30.65 -1.23
C ILE A 457 -29.33 30.25 -1.16
N ASN A 458 -29.76 30.08 0.08
CA ASN A 458 -31.11 30.23 0.63
C ASN A 458 -32.27 29.30 0.24
N GLY A 459 -32.10 28.21 -0.53
CA GLY A 459 -33.17 27.20 -0.69
C GLY A 459 -34.48 27.75 -1.31
N ARG A 460 -34.44 28.98 -1.79
CA ARG A 460 -35.40 29.64 -2.67
C ARG A 460 -34.57 30.04 -3.89
N GLY A 461 -35.01 29.62 -5.08
CA GLY A 461 -34.25 29.80 -6.32
C GLY A 461 -33.72 31.23 -6.51
N LEU A 462 -32.53 31.30 -7.14
CA LEU A 462 -31.93 32.44 -7.85
C LEU A 462 -32.42 33.85 -7.42
N MET A 463 -31.72 34.47 -6.48
CA MET A 463 -31.49 35.92 -6.54
C MET A 463 -30.12 36.12 -7.20
N ASP A 464 -30.16 36.12 -8.52
CA ASP A 464 -29.08 35.92 -9.49
C ASP A 464 -28.25 37.18 -9.79
N GLN A 465 -27.81 37.91 -8.76
CA GLN A 465 -27.12 39.20 -8.99
C GLN A 465 -25.82 39.40 -8.19
N SER A 466 -25.46 38.46 -7.32
CA SER A 466 -24.22 38.59 -6.53
C SER A 466 -22.96 38.15 -7.28
N PHE A 467 -23.08 37.13 -8.13
CA PHE A 467 -22.00 36.60 -8.96
C PHE A 467 -22.45 36.58 -10.41
N GLN A 468 -21.57 37.00 -11.31
CA GLN A 468 -21.77 36.92 -12.75
C GLN A 468 -20.82 35.86 -13.32
N LEU A 469 -21.34 34.94 -14.14
CA LEU A 469 -20.51 34.02 -14.90
C LEU A 469 -19.98 34.73 -16.15
N VAL A 470 -18.66 34.84 -16.28
CA VAL A 470 -17.99 35.47 -17.42
C VAL A 470 -17.16 34.41 -18.13
N GLN A 471 -17.34 34.29 -19.44
CA GLN A 471 -16.52 33.42 -20.28
C GLN A 471 -15.34 34.23 -20.83
N VAL A 472 -14.14 33.66 -20.81
CA VAL A 472 -12.90 34.32 -21.19
C VAL A 472 -12.14 33.41 -22.15
N ASP A 473 -11.67 33.97 -23.27
CA ASP A 473 -10.78 33.29 -24.20
C ASP A 473 -9.31 33.61 -23.86
N PHE A 474 -8.47 32.57 -23.73
CA PHE A 474 -7.06 32.72 -23.34
C PHE A 474 -6.17 33.33 -24.44
N LYS A 475 -6.57 33.30 -25.72
CA LYS A 475 -5.82 33.92 -26.82
C LYS A 475 -6.07 35.42 -26.94
N THR A 476 -7.31 35.85 -26.67
CA THR A 476 -7.74 37.24 -26.87
C THR A 476 -7.84 38.04 -25.57
N GLY A 477 -8.00 37.37 -24.42
CA GLY A 477 -8.22 38.01 -23.12
C GLY A 477 -9.58 38.73 -23.02
N MET A 478 -10.49 38.45 -23.96
CA MET A 478 -11.78 39.11 -24.11
C MET A 478 -12.92 38.15 -23.75
N PRO A 479 -14.11 38.69 -23.43
CA PRO A 479 -15.33 37.89 -23.41
C PRO A 479 -15.56 37.22 -24.77
N LEU A 480 -16.02 35.97 -24.75
CA LEU A 480 -16.36 35.20 -25.93
C LEU A 480 -17.30 35.99 -26.86
N GLY A 481 -16.93 36.11 -28.15
CA GLY A 481 -17.76 36.76 -29.19
C GLY A 481 -17.40 38.21 -29.57
N VAL A 482 -16.36 38.81 -29.01
CA VAL A 482 -15.92 40.17 -29.40
C VAL A 482 -14.84 40.11 -30.50
N VAL A 483 -15.19 40.50 -31.72
CA VAL A 483 -14.25 40.55 -32.87
C VAL A 483 -13.42 41.84 -32.81
N SER A 484 -12.10 41.73 -32.65
CA SER A 484 -11.18 42.87 -32.71
C SER A 484 -11.07 43.41 -34.15
N GLN A 485 -11.20 44.73 -34.35
CA GLN A 485 -10.86 45.35 -35.63
C GLN A 485 -9.34 45.44 -35.80
N LEU A 486 -8.85 45.31 -37.04
CA LEU A 486 -7.43 45.18 -37.39
C LEU A 486 -6.55 46.36 -36.89
N SER A 487 -7.15 47.51 -36.56
CA SER A 487 -6.48 48.69 -36.01
C SER A 487 -6.09 48.58 -34.53
N ASP A 488 -6.65 47.62 -33.78
CA ASP A 488 -6.42 47.50 -32.34
C ASP A 488 -5.19 46.64 -31.98
N LEU A 489 -4.65 45.90 -32.95
CA LEU A 489 -3.56 44.92 -32.78
C LEU A 489 -2.27 45.45 -32.12
N PRO A 490 -1.76 46.68 -32.40
CA PRO A 490 -0.51 47.16 -31.79
C PRO A 490 -0.66 47.58 -30.31
N ARG A 491 -1.88 47.88 -29.85
CA ARG A 491 -2.18 48.15 -28.42
C ARG A 491 -2.42 46.87 -27.62
N MET A 492 -2.71 45.74 -28.28
CA MET A 492 -3.10 44.48 -27.64
C MET A 492 -1.93 43.58 -27.19
N SER A 493 -0.70 43.83 -27.64
CA SER A 493 0.48 43.10 -27.13
C SER A 493 0.80 43.42 -25.67
N GLN A 494 0.37 44.58 -25.17
CA GLN A 494 0.49 44.98 -23.77
C GLN A 494 -0.49 44.21 -22.85
N PHE A 495 -1.64 43.77 -23.38
CA PHE A 495 -2.66 43.01 -22.64
C PHE A 495 -2.39 41.50 -22.58
N ARG A 496 -1.46 40.96 -23.38
CA ARG A 496 -0.97 39.57 -23.25
C ARG A 496 -0.17 39.31 -21.97
N THR A 497 0.14 40.37 -21.21
CA THR A 497 1.01 40.34 -20.02
C THR A 497 0.51 41.17 -18.84
N SER A 498 -0.62 41.86 -18.96
CA SER A 498 -1.12 42.75 -17.90
C SER A 498 -2.54 42.39 -17.46
N SER A 499 -2.67 42.20 -16.15
CA SER A 499 -3.88 42.48 -15.38
C SER A 499 -4.50 43.82 -15.85
N PRO A 500 -5.82 44.06 -15.70
CA PRO A 500 -6.43 45.37 -15.93
C PRO A 500 -5.85 46.52 -15.08
N SER A 501 -4.80 46.25 -14.29
CA SER A 501 -4.03 47.22 -13.49
C SER A 501 -2.55 47.35 -13.89
N GLY A 502 -2.09 46.75 -15.01
CA GLY A 502 -0.81 47.15 -15.61
C GLY A 502 0.49 46.63 -14.96
N GLU A 503 0.44 45.83 -13.89
CA GLU A 503 1.62 45.15 -13.34
C GLU A 503 1.42 43.63 -13.29
N GLY A 504 2.43 42.91 -13.79
CA GLY A 504 2.37 41.48 -14.12
C GLY A 504 2.20 40.57 -12.91
N GLY A 505 1.17 39.73 -12.96
CA GLY A 505 1.07 38.50 -12.16
C GLY A 505 2.07 37.47 -12.63
N LEU A 506 3.28 37.53 -12.10
CA LEU A 506 4.34 36.60 -12.40
C LEU A 506 4.61 35.77 -11.14
N ALA A 507 4.09 34.54 -11.09
CA ALA A 507 4.52 33.56 -10.09
C ALA A 507 5.87 32.99 -10.55
N VAL A 508 6.80 32.82 -9.61
CA VAL A 508 8.14 32.28 -9.87
C VAL A 508 8.18 30.85 -9.32
N ASP A 509 8.62 29.90 -10.14
CA ASP A 509 8.83 28.48 -9.78
C ASP A 509 10.01 28.32 -8.79
N GLU A 510 10.15 27.16 -8.14
CA GLU A 510 11.27 26.86 -7.21
C GLU A 510 12.65 27.03 -7.89
N ASP A 511 12.70 26.90 -9.21
CA ASP A 511 13.89 27.08 -10.07
C ASP A 511 14.05 28.51 -10.64
N GLY A 512 13.26 29.49 -10.20
CA GLY A 512 13.37 30.88 -10.67
C GLY A 512 12.73 31.18 -12.04
N ARG A 513 11.90 30.27 -12.58
CA ARG A 513 11.22 30.43 -13.88
C ARG A 513 9.82 31.05 -13.75
N LEU A 514 9.42 31.88 -14.72
CA LEU A 514 8.11 32.54 -14.76
C LEU A 514 6.97 31.56 -15.08
N LYS A 515 6.08 31.31 -14.12
CA LYS A 515 4.87 30.47 -14.25
C LYS A 515 3.64 31.36 -14.52
N LYS A 516 2.99 31.17 -15.68
CA LYS A 516 1.70 31.82 -16.00
C LYS A 516 0.56 30.95 -15.48
N ILE A 517 -0.31 31.52 -14.65
CA ILE A 517 -1.47 30.84 -14.07
C ILE A 517 -2.73 31.24 -14.85
N TYR A 518 -3.50 30.24 -15.30
CA TYR A 518 -4.77 30.43 -16.00
C TYR A 518 -5.91 29.75 -15.24
N PRO A 519 -7.15 30.28 -15.29
CA PRO A 519 -8.38 29.55 -14.99
C PRO A 519 -8.44 28.18 -15.64
N ILE A 520 -9.27 27.29 -15.11
CA ILE A 520 -9.42 25.94 -15.69
C ILE A 520 -10.07 26.05 -17.07
N ALA A 521 -9.38 25.50 -18.07
CA ALA A 521 -9.84 25.52 -19.44
C ALA A 521 -10.99 24.53 -19.68
N GLU A 522 -12.04 25.00 -20.33
CA GLU A 522 -13.20 24.25 -20.78
C GLU A 522 -13.37 24.49 -22.29
N ASP A 523 -14.04 23.56 -22.95
CA ASP A 523 -14.44 23.68 -24.36
C ASP A 523 -15.89 24.16 -24.36
N LEU A 524 -16.08 25.49 -24.30
CA LEU A 524 -17.41 26.10 -24.12
C LEU A 524 -18.14 26.26 -25.45
N ASP A 525 -17.41 26.37 -26.56
CA ASP A 525 -17.93 26.48 -27.92
C ASP A 525 -18.06 25.13 -28.67
N HIS A 526 -17.62 24.03 -28.05
CA HIS A 526 -17.70 22.67 -28.58
C HIS A 526 -16.90 22.44 -29.87
N ASP A 527 -15.81 23.19 -30.06
CA ASP A 527 -14.91 23.06 -31.21
C ASP A 527 -13.85 21.95 -31.03
N GLY A 528 -13.80 21.34 -29.83
CA GLY A 528 -12.85 20.29 -29.46
C GLY A 528 -11.53 20.82 -28.90
N ARG A 529 -11.37 22.13 -28.70
CA ARG A 529 -10.19 22.79 -28.14
C ARG A 529 -10.52 23.38 -26.77
N ARG A 530 -9.69 23.09 -25.77
CA ARG A 530 -9.80 23.66 -24.42
C ARG A 530 -8.99 24.95 -24.33
N GLU A 531 -9.45 25.99 -25.00
CA GLU A 531 -8.80 27.32 -25.03
C GLU A 531 -9.65 28.43 -24.40
N GLU A 532 -10.74 28.07 -23.73
CA GLU A 532 -11.71 28.98 -23.14
C GLU A 532 -11.89 28.66 -21.65
N ALA A 533 -12.41 29.59 -20.85
CA ALA A 533 -12.79 29.29 -19.47
C ALA A 533 -13.96 30.13 -19.00
N ALA A 534 -14.80 29.54 -18.15
CA ALA A 534 -15.81 30.28 -17.42
C ALA A 534 -15.31 30.61 -16.00
N VAL A 535 -15.62 31.82 -15.56
CA VAL A 535 -15.15 32.38 -14.29
C VAL A 535 -16.33 33.01 -13.57
N TYR A 536 -16.46 32.77 -12.26
CA TYR A 536 -17.39 33.52 -11.43
C TYR A 536 -16.75 34.84 -10.98
N GLN A 537 -17.31 35.96 -11.42
CA GLN A 537 -16.95 37.30 -10.96
C GLN A 537 -17.92 37.77 -9.89
N CYS A 538 -17.41 38.14 -8.72
CA CYS A 538 -18.22 38.67 -7.62
C CYS A 538 -18.54 40.15 -7.87
N VAL A 539 -19.82 40.45 -8.13
CA VAL A 539 -20.32 41.82 -8.35
C VAL A 539 -20.66 42.46 -7.00
N ARG A 540 -21.54 41.83 -6.22
CA ARG A 540 -21.89 42.25 -4.86
C ARG A 540 -22.58 41.12 -4.09
N ALA A 541 -21.84 40.47 -3.20
CA ALA A 541 -22.34 39.34 -2.42
C ALA A 541 -22.49 39.71 -0.93
N ASP A 542 -23.72 39.63 -0.41
CA ASP A 542 -23.99 39.73 1.03
C ASP A 542 -23.48 38.50 1.79
N ASN A 543 -23.33 37.38 1.08
CA ASN A 543 -22.76 36.15 1.60
C ASN A 543 -22.01 35.40 0.48
N VAL A 544 -20.89 34.77 0.81
CA VAL A 544 -20.10 33.97 -0.13
C VAL A 544 -20.21 32.51 0.26
N CYS A 545 -20.76 31.69 -0.64
CA CYS A 545 -20.78 30.24 -0.51
C CYS A 545 -20.81 29.58 -1.91
N LEU A 546 -19.63 29.21 -2.40
CA LEU A 546 -19.48 28.37 -3.60
C LEU A 546 -19.17 26.95 -3.15
N ARG A 547 -19.84 25.95 -3.71
CA ARG A 547 -19.55 24.55 -3.38
C ARG A 547 -19.71 23.60 -4.54
N THR A 548 -18.89 22.56 -4.55
CA THR A 548 -19.04 21.42 -5.47
C THR A 548 -18.52 20.15 -4.83
N ILE A 549 -18.94 19.00 -5.35
CA ILE A 549 -18.43 17.70 -4.96
C ILE A 549 -17.86 16.99 -6.19
N LYS A 550 -16.67 16.41 -6.03
CA LYS A 550 -16.08 15.54 -7.04
C LYS A 550 -15.98 14.13 -6.45
N THR A 551 -16.60 13.18 -7.13
CA THR A 551 -16.56 11.75 -6.78
C THR A 551 -15.71 10.99 -7.79
N GLY A 552 -15.23 9.81 -7.40
CA GLY A 552 -14.39 8.97 -8.25
C GLY A 552 -12.93 9.42 -8.35
N ILE A 553 -12.47 10.23 -7.40
CA ILE A 553 -11.05 10.55 -7.24
C ILE A 553 -10.37 9.30 -6.67
N PRO A 554 -9.28 8.79 -7.26
CA PRO A 554 -8.54 7.66 -6.70
C PRO A 554 -8.04 7.93 -5.29
N GLN A 555 -7.82 6.87 -4.52
CA GLN A 555 -7.28 6.98 -3.17
C GLN A 555 -5.84 7.51 -3.22
N GLY A 556 -5.49 8.45 -2.35
CA GLY A 556 -4.14 9.01 -2.29
C GLY A 556 -4.08 10.38 -1.61
N ARG A 557 -2.87 10.96 -1.60
CA ARG A 557 -2.61 12.32 -1.13
C ARG A 557 -2.64 13.28 -2.31
N TYR A 558 -3.33 14.40 -2.12
CA TYR A 558 -3.51 15.41 -3.15
C TYR A 558 -3.19 16.80 -2.63
N LYS A 559 -2.44 17.55 -3.43
CA LYS A 559 -2.27 18.98 -3.28
C LYS A 559 -3.42 19.67 -3.99
N VAL A 560 -4.07 20.59 -3.30
CA VAL A 560 -5.25 21.30 -3.81
C VAL A 560 -4.90 22.77 -4.06
N GLN A 561 -5.17 23.24 -5.27
CA GLN A 561 -4.87 24.59 -5.74
C GLN A 561 -6.17 25.27 -6.16
N PHE A 562 -6.60 26.30 -5.43
CA PHE A 562 -7.76 27.12 -5.81
C PHE A 562 -7.29 28.28 -6.69
N ILE A 563 -7.92 28.48 -7.85
CA ILE A 563 -7.53 29.54 -8.79
C ILE A 563 -8.42 30.75 -8.58
N VAL A 564 -7.82 31.88 -8.19
CA VAL A 564 -8.54 33.09 -7.78
C VAL A 564 -7.83 34.32 -8.36
N ALA A 565 -8.58 35.39 -8.62
CA ALA A 565 -8.03 36.71 -8.94
C ALA A 565 -8.64 37.78 -8.04
N PHE A 566 -7.81 38.71 -7.55
CA PHE A 566 -8.24 39.84 -6.73
C PHE A 566 -8.13 41.15 -7.52
N HIS A 567 -9.24 41.86 -7.62
CA HIS A 567 -9.37 43.09 -8.41
C HIS A 567 -9.25 44.34 -7.55
N ASN A 568 -8.94 45.46 -8.19
CA ASN A 568 -8.97 46.75 -7.52
C ASN A 568 -10.42 47.14 -7.21
N ASN A 569 -10.74 47.21 -5.91
CA ASN A 569 -12.09 47.56 -5.47
C ASN A 569 -12.47 48.98 -5.86
N THR A 570 -13.71 49.16 -6.34
CA THR A 570 -14.31 50.49 -6.43
C THR A 570 -14.67 50.97 -5.02
N ALA A 571 -14.57 52.27 -4.78
CA ALA A 571 -14.42 52.90 -3.45
C ALA A 571 -15.58 52.73 -2.43
N SER A 572 -16.55 51.82 -2.65
CA SER A 572 -17.78 51.73 -1.83
C SER A 572 -17.99 50.42 -1.04
N ASN A 573 -17.19 49.36 -1.25
CA ASN A 573 -17.44 48.02 -0.67
C ASN A 573 -16.28 47.45 0.16
N VAL A 574 -16.61 46.49 1.04
CA VAL A 574 -15.63 45.82 1.92
C VAL A 574 -14.81 44.81 1.12
N PRO A 575 -13.45 44.90 1.14
CA PRO A 575 -12.61 44.00 0.35
C PRO A 575 -12.80 42.53 0.76
N PRO A 576 -12.51 41.58 -0.15
CA PRO A 576 -12.70 40.15 0.05
C PRO A 576 -11.64 39.50 0.96
N HIS A 577 -11.16 40.20 1.99
CA HIS A 577 -10.32 39.61 3.03
C HIS A 577 -11.14 38.60 3.87
N ASP A 578 -10.47 37.59 4.42
CA ASP A 578 -11.03 36.46 5.18
C ASP A 578 -11.91 35.49 4.36
N LEU A 579 -11.66 35.37 3.05
CA LEU A 579 -12.18 34.23 2.29
C LEU A 579 -11.50 32.94 2.78
N VAL A 580 -12.29 31.89 2.95
CA VAL A 580 -11.85 30.57 3.39
C VAL A 580 -12.14 29.56 2.29
N PHE A 581 -11.08 28.94 1.80
CA PHE A 581 -11.08 27.87 0.81
C PHE A 581 -10.93 26.55 1.55
N SER A 582 -11.94 25.70 1.49
CA SER A 582 -12.01 24.46 2.25
C SER A 582 -12.18 23.26 1.33
N VAL A 583 -11.50 22.17 1.65
CA VAL A 583 -11.59 20.90 0.95
C VAL A 583 -11.53 19.76 1.96
N GLY A 584 -12.38 18.75 1.80
CA GLY A 584 -12.37 17.59 2.68
C GLY A 584 -13.49 16.61 2.35
N LYS A 585 -13.61 15.59 3.21
CA LYS A 585 -14.68 14.60 3.07
C LYS A 585 -16.04 15.20 3.42
N PRO A 586 -17.04 15.14 2.52
CA PRO A 586 -18.38 15.63 2.82
C PRO A 586 -19.09 14.71 3.81
N PHE A 587 -19.89 15.27 4.73
CA PHE A 587 -20.71 14.47 5.66
C PHE A 587 -21.77 13.62 4.94
N ASP A 588 -22.37 14.17 3.89
CA ASP A 588 -23.33 13.48 3.04
C ASP A 588 -23.11 13.89 1.58
N PRO A 589 -22.51 13.00 0.75
CA PRO A 589 -22.26 13.27 -0.67
C PRO A 589 -23.50 13.62 -1.48
N SER A 590 -24.66 13.05 -1.13
CA SER A 590 -25.89 13.16 -1.92
C SER A 590 -26.54 14.54 -1.77
N THR A 591 -26.50 15.11 -0.57
CA THR A 591 -27.09 16.41 -0.27
C THR A 591 -26.07 17.55 -0.26
N PHE A 592 -24.77 17.26 -0.35
CA PHE A 592 -23.69 18.26 -0.20
C PHE A 592 -23.91 19.55 -1.02
N THR A 593 -24.30 19.43 -2.28
CA THR A 593 -24.46 20.58 -3.19
C THR A 593 -25.80 21.30 -3.06
N SER A 594 -26.84 20.63 -2.55
CA SER A 594 -28.22 21.14 -2.46
C SER A 594 -28.66 21.52 -1.05
N ARG A 595 -27.98 21.03 0.00
CA ARG A 595 -28.33 21.22 1.41
C ARG A 595 -28.38 22.70 1.78
N PHE A 596 -29.52 23.16 2.28
CA PHE A 596 -29.66 24.53 2.78
C PHE A 596 -28.96 24.68 4.14
N VAL A 597 -28.22 25.79 4.32
CA VAL A 597 -27.60 26.17 5.59
C VAL A 597 -27.98 27.62 5.88
N ASP A 598 -28.65 27.86 7.00
CA ASP A 598 -29.00 29.23 7.43
C ASP A 598 -27.78 29.94 8.00
N VAL A 599 -27.23 30.88 7.23
CA VAL A 599 -26.05 31.65 7.63
C VAL A 599 -26.28 32.64 8.76
N LYS A 600 -27.54 32.92 9.13
CA LYS A 600 -27.85 33.71 10.32
C LYS A 600 -27.67 32.90 11.60
N ILE A 601 -27.91 31.59 11.53
CA ILE A 601 -27.74 30.66 12.66
C ILE A 601 -26.29 30.17 12.70
N THR A 602 -25.75 29.78 11.56
CA THR A 602 -24.42 29.19 11.42
C THR A 602 -23.58 30.04 10.46
N PRO A 603 -22.84 31.05 10.97
CA PRO A 603 -22.10 31.99 10.13
C PRO A 603 -20.93 31.38 9.35
N ASP A 604 -20.41 30.24 9.79
CA ASP A 604 -19.41 29.42 9.08
C ASP A 604 -20.06 28.10 8.66
N VAL A 605 -20.24 27.92 7.35
CA VAL A 605 -20.95 26.77 6.78
C VAL A 605 -20.09 25.50 6.71
N VAL A 606 -18.77 25.62 6.78
CA VAL A 606 -17.84 24.51 6.55
C VAL A 606 -17.99 23.38 7.58
N PRO A 607 -18.06 23.63 8.91
CA PRO A 607 -18.25 22.58 9.91
C PRO A 607 -19.57 21.79 9.78
N VAL A 608 -20.54 22.30 9.01
CA VAL A 608 -21.84 21.62 8.79
C VAL A 608 -21.78 20.70 7.57
N LEU A 609 -20.88 20.96 6.62
CA LEU A 609 -20.84 20.31 5.32
C LEU A 609 -19.67 19.33 5.17
N LEU A 610 -18.52 19.63 5.78
CA LEU A 610 -17.29 18.84 5.70
C LEU A 610 -16.90 18.28 7.08
N HIS A 611 -16.23 17.13 7.07
CA HIS A 611 -15.65 16.54 8.27
C HIS A 611 -14.60 17.48 8.92
N PRO A 612 -14.28 17.27 10.22
CA PRO A 612 -13.31 18.08 10.95
C PRO A 612 -11.87 18.02 10.40
N ASP A 613 -11.53 16.99 9.63
CA ASP A 613 -10.23 16.80 8.97
C ASP A 613 -10.07 17.64 7.69
N ALA A 614 -11.08 18.42 7.32
CA ALA A 614 -11.04 19.27 6.13
C ALA A 614 -9.93 20.33 6.22
N VAL A 615 -9.12 20.40 5.18
CA VAL A 615 -8.09 21.42 5.01
C VAL A 615 -8.75 22.75 4.70
N ARG A 616 -8.34 23.82 5.40
CA ARG A 616 -8.88 25.17 5.23
C ARG A 616 -7.75 26.17 5.05
N VAL A 617 -7.83 26.95 3.97
CA VAL A 617 -6.89 28.02 3.66
C VAL A 617 -7.61 29.35 3.75
N ARG A 618 -7.16 30.22 4.65
CA ARG A 618 -7.72 31.57 4.79
C ARG A 618 -6.85 32.57 4.05
N VAL A 619 -7.47 33.38 3.20
CA VAL A 619 -6.84 34.59 2.65
C VAL A 619 -7.11 35.74 3.59
N GLY A 620 -6.16 36.01 4.48
CA GLY A 620 -6.20 37.17 5.37
C GLY A 620 -5.96 38.49 4.63
N LYS A 621 -6.05 39.61 5.38
CA LYS A 621 -5.83 40.96 4.85
C LYS A 621 -4.48 41.12 4.15
N GLN A 622 -3.40 40.62 4.75
CA GLN A 622 -2.05 40.74 4.19
C GLN A 622 -1.93 40.03 2.83
N ARG A 623 -2.33 38.75 2.76
CA ARG A 623 -2.30 37.97 1.51
C ARG A 623 -3.19 38.58 0.42
N TYR A 624 -4.29 39.23 0.78
CA TYR A 624 -5.11 40.00 -0.17
C TYR A 624 -4.37 41.22 -0.70
N GLU A 625 -3.86 42.10 0.17
CA GLU A 625 -3.17 43.34 -0.25
C GLU A 625 -1.93 43.05 -1.10
N GLU A 626 -1.20 41.98 -0.78
CA GLU A 626 -0.02 41.55 -1.54
C GLU A 626 -0.37 41.05 -2.95
N ASN A 627 -1.58 40.54 -3.19
CA ASN A 627 -1.97 39.89 -4.45
C ASN A 627 -3.07 40.64 -5.22
N LYS A 628 -3.57 41.75 -4.67
CA LYS A 628 -4.54 42.62 -5.33
C LYS A 628 -3.94 43.22 -6.58
N GLY A 629 -4.65 43.12 -7.71
CA GLY A 629 -4.19 43.66 -9.00
C GLY A 629 -3.15 42.78 -9.71
N LYS A 630 -2.62 41.73 -9.08
CA LYS A 630 -1.61 40.84 -9.69
C LYS A 630 -2.19 39.74 -10.59
N GLY A 631 -3.47 39.79 -10.97
CA GLY A 631 -4.08 38.79 -11.85
C GLY A 631 -4.41 37.46 -11.14
N TRP A 632 -4.28 36.34 -11.86
CA TRP A 632 -4.64 35.00 -11.38
C TRP A 632 -3.55 34.41 -10.49
N LEU A 633 -3.97 33.84 -9.36
CA LEU A 633 -3.09 33.16 -8.40
C LEU A 633 -3.64 31.79 -8.01
N GLU A 634 -2.72 30.90 -7.62
CA GLU A 634 -3.00 29.60 -7.02
C GLU A 634 -2.96 29.75 -5.50
N ILE A 635 -4.10 29.55 -4.85
CA ILE A 635 -4.21 29.45 -3.40
C ILE A 635 -4.05 27.98 -3.04
N GLU A 636 -2.86 27.66 -2.55
CA GLU A 636 -2.52 26.34 -2.03
C GLU A 636 -2.63 26.35 -0.50
N GLY A 637 -2.95 25.18 0.06
CA GLY A 637 -2.86 24.92 1.49
C GLY A 637 -1.53 24.30 1.86
N ASP A 638 -1.10 24.55 3.10
CA ASP A 638 0.14 23.98 3.66
C ASP A 638 0.03 22.47 3.92
N ILE A 639 -1.19 21.92 3.87
CA ILE A 639 -1.50 20.54 4.22
C ILE A 639 -2.17 19.84 3.02
N GLU A 640 -1.69 18.63 2.72
CA GLU A 640 -2.24 17.73 1.72
C GLU A 640 -3.59 17.13 2.14
N VAL A 641 -4.46 16.87 1.18
CA VAL A 641 -5.75 16.22 1.43
C VAL A 641 -5.65 14.73 1.16
N ASN A 642 -6.09 13.91 2.12
CA ASN A 642 -6.25 12.48 1.95
C ASN A 642 -7.60 12.18 1.29
N VAL A 643 -7.56 11.41 0.20
CA VAL A 643 -8.74 10.84 -0.45
C VAL A 643 -8.83 9.38 -0.07
N GLY A 644 -9.98 8.96 0.48
CA GLY A 644 -10.29 7.57 0.83
C GLY A 644 -10.77 6.73 -0.36
N LEU A 645 -11.17 5.47 -0.12
CA LEU A 645 -11.70 4.59 -1.16
C LEU A 645 -13.04 5.05 -1.75
N ASP A 646 -13.81 5.85 -1.00
CA ASP A 646 -15.04 6.49 -1.47
C ASP A 646 -14.78 7.50 -2.59
N GLY A 647 -13.55 8.02 -2.68
CA GLY A 647 -13.09 8.89 -3.75
C GLY A 647 -13.85 10.20 -3.84
N ALA A 648 -14.41 10.67 -2.73
CA ALA A 648 -15.30 11.82 -2.68
C ALA A 648 -14.66 12.99 -1.92
N LEU A 649 -14.48 14.12 -2.61
CA LEU A 649 -14.06 15.39 -2.00
C LEU A 649 -15.09 16.48 -2.25
N GLY A 650 -15.44 17.18 -1.17
CA GLY A 650 -16.24 18.39 -1.19
C GLY A 650 -15.34 19.62 -1.15
N PHE A 651 -15.64 20.61 -1.99
CA PHE A 651 -14.94 21.90 -2.07
C PHE A 651 -15.91 23.01 -1.66
N VAL A 652 -15.46 23.92 -0.80
CA VAL A 652 -16.26 25.05 -0.32
C VAL A 652 -15.41 26.31 -0.30
N VAL A 653 -15.86 27.36 -0.99
CA VAL A 653 -15.33 28.72 -0.84
C VAL A 653 -16.36 29.53 -0.08
N SER A 654 -15.99 30.03 1.09
CA SER A 654 -16.92 30.75 1.96
C SER A 654 -16.30 31.96 2.64
N LYS A 655 -17.15 32.88 3.08
CA LYS A 655 -16.77 33.98 3.98
C LYS A 655 -17.78 34.05 5.11
N ARG A 656 -17.31 34.29 6.34
CA ARG A 656 -18.17 34.42 7.51
C ARG A 656 -19.20 35.53 7.29
N TYR A 657 -20.49 35.18 7.38
CA TYR A 657 -21.58 36.12 7.16
C TYR A 657 -21.57 37.25 8.21
N LYS A 658 -21.76 38.51 7.75
CA LYS A 658 -21.91 39.70 8.58
C LYS A 658 -23.08 40.53 8.05
N LYS A 659 -24.04 40.85 8.92
CA LYS A 659 -25.23 41.61 8.54
C LYS A 659 -24.84 43.02 8.06
N GLY A 660 -25.32 43.42 6.88
CA GLY A 660 -25.09 44.74 6.30
C GLY A 660 -23.72 44.93 5.63
N VAL A 661 -22.96 43.86 5.45
CA VAL A 661 -21.65 43.90 4.78
C VAL A 661 -21.75 43.12 3.46
N SER A 662 -21.52 43.81 2.35
CA SER A 662 -21.36 43.19 1.03
C SER A 662 -19.89 43.12 0.62
N VAL A 663 -19.56 42.08 -0.15
CA VAL A 663 -18.21 41.76 -0.63
C VAL A 663 -18.20 41.75 -2.16
N ASP A 664 -17.15 42.30 -2.75
CA ASP A 664 -16.92 42.38 -4.19
C ASP A 664 -15.42 42.30 -4.53
N GLY A 665 -15.05 42.51 -5.79
CA GLY A 665 -13.65 42.70 -6.18
C GLY A 665 -12.80 41.43 -6.27
N TRP A 666 -13.41 40.28 -6.59
CA TRP A 666 -12.68 39.04 -6.83
C TRP A 666 -13.37 38.13 -7.85
N SER A 667 -12.59 37.22 -8.43
CA SER A 667 -13.03 36.22 -9.38
C SER A 667 -12.53 34.82 -9.03
N PHE A 668 -13.32 33.80 -9.33
CA PHE A 668 -13.02 32.38 -9.08
C PHE A 668 -12.96 31.59 -10.39
N GLY A 669 -11.83 30.92 -10.63
CA GLY A 669 -11.52 30.23 -11.89
C GLY A 669 -11.51 28.71 -11.81
N GLY A 670 -11.78 28.12 -10.64
CA GLY A 670 -11.83 26.66 -10.44
C GLY A 670 -10.77 26.12 -9.48
N VAL A 671 -10.58 24.80 -9.51
CA VAL A 671 -9.68 24.07 -8.61
C VAL A 671 -8.88 23.04 -9.38
N ARG A 672 -7.58 22.91 -9.09
CA ARG A 672 -6.74 21.79 -9.52
C ARG A 672 -6.42 20.89 -8.33
N LEU A 673 -6.46 19.59 -8.57
CA LEU A 673 -5.95 18.56 -7.67
C LEU A 673 -4.77 17.90 -8.36
N GLU A 674 -3.62 18.03 -7.73
CA GLU A 674 -2.41 17.34 -8.16
C GLU A 674 -2.13 16.20 -7.17
N PRO A 675 -1.94 14.97 -7.66
CA PRO A 675 -1.49 13.88 -6.80
C PRO A 675 -0.11 14.21 -6.26
N VAL A 676 0.09 14.03 -4.95
CA VAL A 676 1.41 14.09 -4.35
C VAL A 676 1.98 12.68 -4.33
N PHE A 677 2.96 12.47 -5.19
CA PHE A 677 3.84 11.32 -5.09
C PHE A 677 4.93 11.67 -4.09
N GLY A 678 5.22 10.77 -3.16
CA GLY A 678 6.25 11.01 -2.17
C GLY A 678 7.60 11.24 -2.86
N ASN A 679 7.94 12.50 -3.12
CA ASN A 679 9.33 12.89 -3.22
C ASN A 679 9.89 12.72 -1.81
N THR A 680 10.91 11.89 -1.68
CA THR A 680 11.92 12.02 -0.63
C THR A 680 12.65 13.34 -0.85
N SER A 681 11.97 14.45 -0.58
CA SER A 681 12.59 15.73 -0.26
C SER A 681 12.53 15.86 1.27
N PRO A 682 13.60 16.34 1.93
CA PRO A 682 13.79 16.16 3.35
C PRO A 682 12.66 16.82 4.15
N LEU A 683 11.94 15.98 4.91
CA LEU A 683 11.09 16.29 6.06
C LEU A 683 10.69 17.77 6.20
N GLY A 684 9.50 18.09 5.68
CA GLY A 684 8.72 19.21 6.20
C GLY A 684 8.48 19.00 7.69
N THR A 685 9.02 19.89 8.52
CA THR A 685 8.81 19.96 9.97
C THR A 685 7.34 19.75 10.35
N PRO A 686 7.00 18.89 11.34
CA PRO A 686 5.74 19.02 12.04
C PRO A 686 5.84 20.28 12.90
N ARG A 687 5.24 21.39 12.46
CA ARG A 687 4.96 22.51 13.37
C ARG A 687 3.90 22.04 14.36
N ILE A 688 4.36 21.62 15.53
CA ILE A 688 3.55 21.45 16.71
C ILE A 688 2.83 22.78 16.95
N LEU A 689 1.50 22.75 16.88
CA LEU A 689 0.64 23.81 17.41
C LEU A 689 0.81 23.82 18.94
N THR A 690 1.52 24.82 19.45
CA THR A 690 1.32 25.33 20.81
C THR A 690 0.50 26.60 20.75
#